data_AF-A0A9W8JK57-F1
#
_entry.id   AF-A0A9W8JK57-F1
#
_cell.length_a   1.000
_cell.length_b   1.000
_cell.length_c   1.000
_cell.angle_alpha   90.00
_cell.angle_beta   90.00
_cell.angle_gamma   90.00
#
_symmetry.space_group_name_H-M   'P 1'
#
loop_
_entity.id
_entity.type
_entity.pdbx_description
1 polymer ?
#
loop_
_entity_poly.entity_id
_entity_poly.type
_entity_poly.pdbx_seq_one_letter_code
_entity_poly.pdbx_strand_id
1 'polypeptide(L)'
;MHDLLRHCCEGVESLTLDLSAEGFFDDPYAPAFLDLTRSKFRLPRLHTLTLQKAIPNALNILEVLHAPDLVSLAIQLEPNAFNEIEAEGLPPKILSFIIESQRQNALRSLKISEGSFNAREMAELLCNLPSLSYLSLDNVQFDDVRGPFGKLADKNESHHLPKLEVLELRRLSPNFDLEALSEFMLCRRQSDHASRHGYTFDRPDTLKEVTVTFRKTTQLKEHGYDDDAAINALRRSCGMMVTVGPREYDEDCEANVRLDRNDSIYWAIKSHDAYPMVRHRDLAHLLSSNTVPKPLEVVSIQLGIESITTKILQIQSQLSELEEELRAHRAVLSPVRKLPLEILGEIFGLVVDPPLDRDGRSQLLDLCLVCKTWRDAAVLTHRLWSSVSTVEYPMPFKKITDWLSRSGSIPKSFEVIADGRNDCTDVLSACKYTTVALARMLTDGPNLDHLSLDYSGPQYFRNLVEALHLSKGFSESRTRPWDTVRSLSLKFRTFWNEPPNPSASSFLHIPSSVTSFHLHLPPLGAEGIPRSMATTPLHLPPDLLQRLTSLTIHCDWDGLQVSTALMHCQNVEELTLSFDGLVQFTDLNNPSSGSFSRSEIVLPKLRTLRFRSLSPHNLDVFSFLTAPVLNALDIHFSIEDAEDRLDSGQFDFTQNIHEFIKKRSKCEDTFRSLSIRSAYSTAWELIQLVEGLPSITNLTFADIDYADDDSILFYYNRPTGLPRLETLELLDVSRPDFFFQGLINFVKSRQPPPSKDGKSAFDRPPDSLKQLVLTYRPEAHVLEHGHDVSENVERLRRVYGVSVDIGPLSFSNA
;
A
#
# COMPACT_ATOMS: atom_id res chain seq x y z
N MET A 1 -9.22 5.85 31.64
CA MET A 1 -10.28 6.64 30.98
C MET A 1 -11.68 6.34 31.51
N HIS A 2 -12.06 5.06 31.68
CA HIS A 2 -13.33 4.63 32.29
C HIS A 2 -13.68 5.35 33.61
N ASP A 3 -12.75 5.37 34.57
CA ASP A 3 -12.98 6.03 35.87
C ASP A 3 -12.98 7.55 35.78
N LEU A 4 -12.28 8.10 34.77
CA LEU A 4 -12.16 9.53 34.50
C LEU A 4 -13.46 10.07 33.88
N LEU A 5 -14.05 9.34 32.91
CA LEU A 5 -15.35 9.65 32.32
C LEU A 5 -16.51 9.45 33.31
N ARG A 6 -16.42 8.46 34.20
CA ARG A 6 -17.44 8.21 35.23
C ARG A 6 -17.46 9.28 36.33
N HIS A 7 -16.31 9.86 36.70
CA HIS A 7 -16.22 10.81 37.82
C HIS A 7 -16.12 12.29 37.42
N CYS A 8 -15.67 12.62 36.21
CA CYS A 8 -15.41 14.02 35.82
C CYS A 8 -16.49 14.65 34.92
N CYS A 9 -17.48 13.90 34.42
CA CYS A 9 -18.25 14.34 33.24
C CYS A 9 -19.73 14.72 33.43
N GLU A 10 -20.27 14.80 34.66
CA GLU A 10 -21.67 15.25 34.85
C GLU A 10 -21.90 16.71 34.40
N GLY A 11 -20.84 17.52 34.33
CA GLY A 11 -20.88 18.95 33.96
C GLY A 11 -20.26 19.30 32.60
N VAL A 12 -19.83 18.33 31.79
CA VAL A 12 -19.07 18.59 30.56
C VAL A 12 -20.01 18.99 29.42
N GLU A 13 -19.81 20.20 28.88
CA GLU A 13 -20.61 20.75 27.78
C GLU A 13 -19.98 20.55 26.39
N SER A 14 -18.66 20.37 26.33
CA SER A 14 -17.91 20.09 25.11
C SER A 14 -16.81 19.05 25.37
N LEU A 15 -16.72 18.03 24.52
CA LEU A 15 -15.76 16.95 24.62
C LEU A 15 -15.04 16.78 23.28
N THR A 16 -13.71 16.80 23.31
CA THR A 16 -12.86 16.46 22.16
C THR A 16 -12.03 15.24 22.52
N LEU A 17 -12.04 14.23 21.66
CA LEU A 17 -11.28 12.99 21.81
C LEU A 17 -10.34 12.84 20.62
N ASP A 18 -9.04 12.77 20.88
CA ASP A 18 -8.05 12.35 19.90
C ASP A 18 -7.95 10.82 19.95
N LEU A 19 -8.21 10.16 18.83
CA LEU A 19 -8.31 8.71 18.69
C LEU A 19 -7.18 8.12 17.81
N SER A 20 -6.04 8.82 17.73
CA SER A 20 -4.87 8.41 16.91
C SER A 20 -4.03 7.25 17.43
N ALA A 21 -4.30 6.74 18.63
CA ALA A 21 -3.58 5.61 19.21
C ALA A 21 -4.48 4.38 19.23
N GLU A 22 -3.96 3.24 18.76
CA GLU A 22 -4.59 1.94 18.96
C GLU A 22 -4.84 1.73 20.46
N GLY A 23 -6.07 1.39 20.81
CA GLY A 23 -6.51 1.38 22.19
C GLY A 23 -7.85 0.71 22.42
N PHE A 24 -8.34 0.86 23.65
CA PHE A 24 -9.43 0.11 24.26
C PHE A 24 -10.74 -0.07 23.44
N PHE A 25 -11.00 0.76 22.43
CA PHE A 25 -12.22 0.66 21.61
C PHE A 25 -12.04 -0.09 20.30
N ASP A 26 -10.83 -0.57 20.00
CA ASP A 26 -10.52 -1.22 18.74
C ASP A 26 -10.98 -2.69 18.69
N ASP A 27 -11.10 -3.35 19.84
CA ASP A 27 -11.67 -4.70 19.97
C ASP A 27 -13.11 -4.65 20.53
N PRO A 28 -14.16 -4.77 19.68
CA PRO A 28 -15.55 -4.78 20.14
C PRO A 28 -15.94 -6.06 20.89
N TYR A 29 -15.09 -7.09 20.91
CA TYR A 29 -15.32 -8.36 21.61
C TYR A 29 -14.62 -8.41 22.97
N ALA A 30 -13.80 -7.42 23.31
CA ALA A 30 -13.16 -7.33 24.61
C ALA A 30 -14.21 -7.38 25.74
N PRO A 31 -14.08 -8.25 26.76
CA PRO A 31 -15.06 -8.38 27.84
C PRO A 31 -15.37 -7.04 28.54
N ALA A 32 -14.35 -6.18 28.69
CA ALA A 32 -14.49 -4.86 29.27
C ALA A 32 -15.29 -3.89 28.38
N PHE A 33 -15.20 -4.00 27.05
CA PHE A 33 -15.99 -3.23 26.10
C PHE A 33 -17.46 -3.71 26.09
N LEU A 34 -17.70 -5.03 26.16
CA LEU A 34 -19.05 -5.62 26.27
C LEU A 34 -19.77 -5.24 27.57
N ASP A 35 -19.04 -5.11 28.68
CA ASP A 35 -19.61 -4.59 29.93
C ASP A 35 -19.91 -3.08 29.87
N LEU A 36 -19.15 -2.34 29.06
CA LEU A 36 -19.35 -0.91 28.85
C LEU A 36 -20.51 -0.57 27.94
N THR A 37 -20.66 -1.28 26.82
CA THR A 37 -21.83 -1.17 25.94
C THR A 37 -23.13 -1.46 26.69
N ARG A 38 -23.11 -2.35 27.69
CA ARG A 38 -24.26 -2.61 28.60
C ARG A 38 -24.53 -1.47 29.59
N SER A 39 -23.49 -0.82 30.11
CA SER A 39 -23.64 0.20 31.15
C SER A 39 -23.89 1.61 30.62
N LYS A 40 -23.45 1.91 29.38
CA LYS A 40 -23.53 3.20 28.66
C LYS A 40 -23.02 4.41 29.47
N PHE A 41 -22.03 5.13 28.95
CA PHE A 41 -21.56 6.38 29.55
C PHE A 41 -22.54 7.53 29.29
N ARG A 42 -23.27 7.95 30.33
CA ARG A 42 -24.20 9.08 30.24
C ARG A 42 -23.47 10.42 30.42
N LEU A 43 -23.56 11.27 29.40
CA LEU A 43 -23.02 12.62 29.37
C LEU A 43 -24.17 13.61 29.24
N PRO A 44 -24.93 13.86 30.33
CA PRO A 44 -26.22 14.55 30.25
C PRO A 44 -26.14 15.98 29.75
N ARG A 45 -25.01 16.68 29.98
CA ARG A 45 -24.83 18.09 29.60
C ARG A 45 -24.00 18.32 28.33
N LEU A 46 -23.62 17.26 27.64
CA LEU A 46 -22.72 17.37 26.48
C LEU A 46 -23.46 17.94 25.27
N HIS A 47 -23.09 19.15 24.85
CA HIS A 47 -23.65 19.82 23.67
C HIS A 47 -22.81 19.62 22.42
N THR A 48 -21.48 19.48 22.56
CA THR A 48 -20.54 19.32 21.43
C THR A 48 -19.63 18.12 21.63
N LEU A 49 -19.57 17.24 20.62
CA LEU A 49 -18.65 16.10 20.57
C LEU A 49 -17.78 16.20 19.33
N THR A 50 -16.46 16.18 19.51
CA THR A 50 -15.47 16.17 18.42
C THR A 50 -14.58 14.94 18.55
N LEU A 51 -14.53 14.11 17.51
CA LEU A 51 -13.64 12.96 17.40
C LEU A 51 -12.58 13.30 16.35
N GLN A 52 -11.31 13.33 16.73
CA GLN A 52 -10.19 13.69 15.86
C GLN A 52 -9.28 12.50 15.64
N LYS A 53 -8.70 12.41 14.44
CA LYS A 53 -7.80 11.32 14.03
C LYS A 53 -8.37 9.93 14.33
N ALA A 54 -9.65 9.77 14.06
CA ALA A 54 -10.34 8.53 14.37
C ALA A 54 -10.03 7.46 13.33
N ILE A 55 -9.51 6.32 13.78
CA ILE A 55 -9.51 5.08 13.02
C ILE A 55 -10.90 4.41 13.08
N PRO A 56 -11.30 3.60 12.09
CA PRO A 56 -12.66 3.05 12.02
C PRO A 56 -13.11 2.26 13.25
N ASN A 57 -12.20 1.47 13.84
CA ASN A 57 -12.51 0.66 15.02
C ASN A 57 -12.68 1.52 16.28
N ALA A 58 -11.88 2.57 16.47
CA ALA A 58 -12.00 3.49 17.60
C ALA A 58 -13.37 4.21 17.67
N LEU A 59 -14.11 4.28 16.57
CA LEU A 59 -15.48 4.82 16.52
C LEU A 59 -16.53 3.94 17.22
N ASN A 60 -16.17 2.72 17.62
CA ASN A 60 -16.98 1.89 18.52
C ASN A 60 -17.28 2.60 19.86
N ILE A 61 -16.53 3.63 20.22
CA ILE A 61 -16.86 4.52 21.34
C ILE A 61 -18.28 5.10 21.25
N LEU A 62 -18.80 5.35 20.05
CA LEU A 62 -20.17 5.84 19.83
C LEU A 62 -21.23 4.84 20.34
N GLU A 63 -20.92 3.55 20.39
CA GLU A 63 -21.82 2.52 20.92
C GLU A 63 -21.86 2.51 22.46
N VAL A 64 -20.90 3.17 23.11
CA VAL A 64 -20.83 3.22 24.57
C VAL A 64 -21.33 4.57 25.10
N LEU A 65 -21.26 5.63 24.31
CA LEU A 65 -21.65 6.97 24.73
C LEU A 65 -23.17 7.18 24.64
N HIS A 66 -23.73 7.89 25.62
CA HIS A 66 -25.09 8.39 25.59
C HIS A 66 -25.09 9.89 25.96
N ALA A 67 -25.33 10.74 24.97
CA ALA A 67 -25.30 12.21 25.12
C ALA A 67 -26.67 12.82 24.79
N PRO A 68 -27.58 12.92 25.77
CA PRO A 68 -28.95 13.38 25.54
C PRO A 68 -29.08 14.89 25.29
N ASP A 69 -28.04 15.71 25.43
CA ASP A 69 -28.14 17.16 25.10
C ASP A 69 -27.27 17.55 23.88
N LEU A 70 -26.82 16.57 23.09
CA LEU A 70 -25.91 16.80 21.97
C LEU A 70 -26.56 17.62 20.85
N VAL A 71 -25.88 18.70 20.43
CA VAL A 71 -26.31 19.65 19.39
C VAL A 71 -25.35 19.63 18.19
N SER A 72 -24.06 19.38 18.41
CA SER A 72 -23.02 19.37 17.37
C SER A 72 -22.13 18.13 17.45
N LEU A 73 -21.97 17.44 16.31
CA LEU A 73 -21.08 16.29 16.16
C LEU A 73 -20.07 16.58 15.04
N ALA A 74 -18.78 16.43 15.34
CA ALA A 74 -17.69 16.53 14.38
C ALA A 74 -16.83 15.26 14.43
N ILE A 75 -16.57 14.65 13.27
CA ILE A 75 -15.74 13.44 13.14
C ILE A 75 -14.70 13.70 12.06
N GLN A 76 -13.43 13.58 12.41
CA GLN A 76 -12.30 13.67 11.49
C GLN A 76 -11.55 12.33 11.52
N LEU A 77 -11.61 11.60 10.40
CA LEU A 77 -10.91 10.32 10.24
C LEU A 77 -9.42 10.55 9.93
N GLU A 78 -8.56 9.57 10.20
CA GLU A 78 -7.16 9.66 9.79
C GLU A 78 -6.99 9.61 8.25
N PRO A 79 -6.17 10.49 7.66
CA PRO A 79 -5.85 10.44 6.25
C PRO A 79 -4.92 9.24 5.94
N ASN A 80 -5.21 8.50 4.86
CA ASN A 80 -4.48 7.31 4.36
C ASN A 80 -4.74 5.94 5.04
N ALA A 81 -5.78 5.79 5.88
CA ALA A 81 -6.18 4.48 6.44
C ALA A 81 -7.10 3.64 5.52
N PHE A 82 -7.35 4.03 4.26
CA PHE A 82 -8.41 3.44 3.44
C PHE A 82 -7.90 2.39 2.46
N ASN A 83 -8.05 1.12 2.84
CA ASN A 83 -8.51 0.10 1.90
C ASN A 83 -10.04 0.25 1.75
N GLU A 84 -10.59 -0.02 0.56
CA GLU A 84 -12.00 0.24 0.17
C GLU A 84 -13.09 -0.41 1.07
N ILE A 85 -12.72 -1.13 2.14
CA ILE A 85 -13.61 -2.02 2.92
C ILE A 85 -13.89 -1.48 4.34
N GLU A 86 -13.06 -0.61 4.93
CA GLU A 86 -13.08 -0.40 6.39
C GLU A 86 -14.00 0.72 6.92
N ALA A 87 -14.53 1.60 6.08
CA ALA A 87 -15.52 2.61 6.48
C ALA A 87 -16.97 2.26 6.11
N GLU A 88 -17.21 1.07 5.56
CA GLU A 88 -18.56 0.50 5.49
C GLU A 88 -19.14 0.39 6.91
N GLY A 89 -20.28 1.03 7.16
CA GLY A 89 -20.96 0.94 8.46
C GLY A 89 -20.76 2.11 9.43
N LEU A 90 -19.96 3.16 9.13
CA LEU A 90 -19.93 4.36 9.98
C LEU A 90 -21.27 5.12 9.98
N PRO A 91 -21.92 5.44 8.84
CA PRO A 91 -23.21 6.13 8.87
C PRO A 91 -24.28 5.38 9.69
N PRO A 92 -24.40 4.03 9.61
CA PRO A 92 -25.22 3.24 10.52
C PRO A 92 -24.84 3.37 12.00
N LYS A 93 -23.54 3.39 12.36
CA LYS A 93 -23.09 3.57 13.75
C LYS A 93 -23.47 4.96 14.29
N ILE A 94 -23.27 6.02 13.51
CA ILE A 94 -23.69 7.38 13.86
C ILE A 94 -25.22 7.43 14.05
N LEU A 95 -25.96 6.81 13.12
CA LEU A 95 -27.42 6.77 13.18
C LEU A 95 -27.91 6.05 14.45
N SER A 96 -27.33 4.90 14.77
CA SER A 96 -27.62 4.15 16.01
C SER A 96 -27.36 5.01 17.25
N PHE A 97 -26.19 5.66 17.34
CA PHE A 97 -25.86 6.57 18.44
C PHE A 97 -26.87 7.72 18.59
N ILE A 98 -27.29 8.33 17.47
CA ILE A 98 -28.26 9.42 17.46
C ILE A 98 -29.65 8.94 17.89
N ILE A 99 -30.09 7.77 17.41
CA ILE A 99 -31.37 7.15 17.77
C ILE A 99 -31.38 6.81 19.26
N GLU A 100 -30.35 6.11 19.74
CA GLU A 100 -30.21 5.71 21.14
C GLU A 100 -30.15 6.92 22.07
N SER A 101 -29.46 7.99 21.65
CA SER A 101 -29.43 9.25 22.39
C SER A 101 -30.70 10.10 22.22
N GLN A 102 -31.66 9.68 21.40
CA GLN A 102 -32.90 10.38 21.07
C GLN A 102 -32.68 11.80 20.48
N ARG A 103 -31.62 11.98 19.67
CA ARG A 103 -31.17 13.30 19.19
C ARG A 103 -31.56 13.65 17.76
N GLN A 104 -32.35 12.82 17.08
CA GLN A 104 -32.81 13.06 15.69
C GLN A 104 -33.40 14.48 15.50
N ASN A 105 -34.10 14.99 16.50
CA ASN A 105 -34.73 16.31 16.47
C ASN A 105 -33.92 17.44 17.13
N ALA A 106 -32.75 17.13 17.71
CA ALA A 106 -31.93 18.06 18.49
C ALA A 106 -30.59 18.39 17.84
N LEU A 107 -30.00 17.46 17.08
CA LEU A 107 -28.73 17.67 16.39
C LEU A 107 -28.90 18.73 15.29
N ARG A 108 -28.06 19.78 15.34
CA ARG A 108 -28.10 20.93 14.41
C ARG A 108 -26.89 21.01 13.50
N SER A 109 -25.75 20.45 13.92
CA SER A 109 -24.49 20.51 13.19
C SER A 109 -23.86 19.12 13.07
N LEU A 110 -23.54 18.71 11.84
CA LEU A 110 -22.80 17.49 11.53
C LEU A 110 -21.62 17.83 10.62
N LYS A 111 -20.41 17.48 11.06
CA LYS A 111 -19.17 17.62 10.28
C LYS A 111 -18.50 16.27 10.15
N ILE A 112 -18.21 15.85 8.92
CA ILE A 112 -17.44 14.64 8.65
C ILE A 112 -16.30 15.02 7.70
N SER A 113 -15.08 14.71 8.11
CA SER A 113 -13.88 14.97 7.33
C SER A 113 -13.08 13.69 7.12
N GLU A 114 -12.58 13.52 5.90
CA GLU A 114 -11.83 12.35 5.43
C GLU A 114 -12.67 11.05 5.36
N GLY A 115 -12.40 10.21 4.36
CA GLY A 115 -12.93 8.85 4.24
C GLY A 115 -13.91 8.55 3.11
N SER A 116 -14.21 7.26 2.92
CA SER A 116 -15.09 6.73 1.87
C SER A 116 -16.33 6.08 2.47
N PHE A 117 -17.52 6.39 1.93
CA PHE A 117 -18.79 5.97 2.52
C PHE A 117 -19.77 5.45 1.48
N ASN A 118 -20.66 4.57 1.93
CA ASN A 118 -21.80 4.17 1.13
C ASN A 118 -22.81 5.33 1.01
N ALA A 119 -23.13 5.74 -0.23
CA ALA A 119 -24.05 6.83 -0.53
C ALA A 119 -25.47 6.58 -0.01
N ARG A 120 -25.94 5.33 -0.02
CA ARG A 120 -27.27 4.95 0.48
C ARG A 120 -27.34 5.06 2.00
N GLU A 121 -26.33 4.54 2.70
CA GLU A 121 -26.28 4.61 4.17
C GLU A 121 -26.17 6.05 4.64
N MET A 122 -25.34 6.87 3.97
CA MET A 122 -25.24 8.29 4.26
C MET A 122 -26.57 9.02 4.02
N ALA A 123 -27.29 8.69 2.93
CA ALA A 123 -28.63 9.23 2.70
C ALA A 123 -29.63 8.81 3.78
N GLU A 124 -29.58 7.56 4.25
CA GLU A 124 -30.42 7.07 5.36
C GLU A 124 -30.11 7.79 6.68
N LEU A 125 -28.83 8.04 6.99
CA LEU A 125 -28.43 8.88 8.12
C LEU A 125 -29.03 10.28 8.00
N LEU A 126 -28.85 10.96 6.87
CA LEU A 126 -29.34 12.33 6.64
C LEU A 126 -30.88 12.42 6.70
N CYS A 127 -31.61 11.42 6.18
CA CYS A 127 -33.07 11.36 6.30
C CYS A 127 -33.57 11.41 7.75
N ASN A 128 -32.78 10.87 8.70
CA ASN A 128 -33.13 10.79 10.11
C ASN A 128 -32.71 12.02 10.93
N LEU A 129 -32.24 13.10 10.28
CA LEU A 129 -31.79 14.34 10.93
C LEU A 129 -32.62 15.56 10.51
N PRO A 130 -33.94 15.61 10.78
CA PRO A 130 -34.81 16.68 10.32
C PRO A 130 -34.49 18.07 10.91
N SER A 131 -33.76 18.14 12.02
CA SER A 131 -33.37 19.39 12.67
C SER A 131 -31.99 19.94 12.27
N LEU A 132 -31.27 19.23 11.39
CA LEU A 132 -29.94 19.63 10.95
C LEU A 132 -29.99 20.97 10.21
N SER A 133 -29.22 21.95 10.68
CA SER A 133 -29.09 23.29 10.07
C SER A 133 -27.75 23.50 9.39
N TYR A 134 -26.74 22.70 9.73
CA TYR A 134 -25.39 22.79 9.17
C TYR A 134 -24.86 21.39 8.87
N LEU A 135 -24.42 21.17 7.63
CA LEU A 135 -23.77 19.94 7.17
C LEU A 135 -22.45 20.29 6.46
N SER A 136 -21.35 19.69 6.89
CA SER A 136 -20.05 19.81 6.22
C SER A 136 -19.46 18.43 5.95
N LEU A 137 -19.17 18.14 4.69
CA LEU A 137 -18.50 16.94 4.22
C LEU A 137 -17.22 17.36 3.52
N ASP A 138 -16.07 17.07 4.12
CA ASP A 138 -14.76 17.53 3.64
C ASP A 138 -13.85 16.34 3.31
N ASN A 139 -13.37 16.27 2.07
CA ASN A 139 -12.56 15.17 1.57
C ASN A 139 -13.24 13.79 1.65
N VAL A 140 -14.57 13.78 1.57
CA VAL A 140 -15.42 12.58 1.65
C VAL A 140 -15.62 11.97 0.26
N GLN A 141 -15.44 10.66 0.12
CA GLN A 141 -15.70 9.88 -1.09
C GLN A 141 -16.96 9.01 -0.94
N PHE A 142 -17.60 8.70 -2.07
CA PHE A 142 -18.78 7.84 -2.11
C PHE A 142 -18.62 6.73 -3.16
N ASP A 143 -19.20 5.57 -2.86
CA ASP A 143 -19.31 4.42 -3.78
C ASP A 143 -20.17 4.72 -5.02
N ASP A 144 -21.10 5.68 -4.92
CA ASP A 144 -21.94 6.19 -6.01
C ASP A 144 -21.54 7.63 -6.37
N VAL A 145 -21.30 7.89 -7.66
CA VAL A 145 -20.99 9.21 -8.20
C VAL A 145 -22.10 10.24 -7.97
N ARG A 146 -23.36 9.81 -7.85
CA ARG A 146 -24.50 10.68 -7.49
C ARG A 146 -24.53 11.04 -6.00
N GLY A 147 -23.69 10.38 -5.19
CA GLY A 147 -23.58 10.58 -3.75
C GLY A 147 -24.90 10.37 -3.00
N PRO A 148 -24.97 10.79 -1.72
CA PRO A 148 -26.19 10.68 -0.93
C PRO A 148 -27.33 11.53 -1.50
N PHE A 149 -27.02 12.62 -2.21
CA PHE A 149 -28.02 13.55 -2.72
C PHE A 149 -28.82 12.97 -3.89
N GLY A 150 -28.22 12.16 -4.77
CA GLY A 150 -28.97 11.44 -5.79
C GLY A 150 -29.98 10.46 -5.19
N LYS A 151 -29.58 9.75 -4.12
CA LYS A 151 -30.50 8.84 -3.40
C LYS A 151 -31.63 9.60 -2.71
N LEU A 152 -31.36 10.79 -2.19
CA LEU A 152 -32.37 11.67 -1.60
C LEU A 152 -33.32 12.24 -2.67
N ALA A 153 -32.82 12.54 -3.87
CA ALA A 153 -33.63 12.99 -4.99
C ALA A 153 -34.55 11.89 -5.53
N ASP A 154 -34.02 10.66 -5.70
CA ASP A 154 -34.77 9.51 -6.25
C ASP A 154 -35.99 9.12 -5.40
N LYS A 155 -36.00 9.42 -4.10
CA LYS A 155 -37.09 9.04 -3.18
C LYS A 155 -38.39 9.81 -3.42
N ASN A 156 -38.40 10.90 -4.20
CA ASN A 156 -39.60 11.72 -4.49
C ASN A 156 -40.39 12.15 -3.22
N GLU A 157 -39.75 12.15 -2.05
CA GLU A 157 -40.34 12.58 -0.78
C GLU A 157 -39.95 14.03 -0.50
N SER A 158 -40.93 14.90 -0.30
CA SER A 158 -40.78 16.35 -0.42
C SER A 158 -40.12 17.09 0.77
N HIS A 159 -39.47 16.40 1.72
CA HIS A 159 -39.05 17.03 2.99
C HIS A 159 -37.75 16.49 3.62
N HIS A 160 -36.73 16.17 2.83
CA HIS A 160 -35.43 15.79 3.40
C HIS A 160 -34.62 17.01 3.86
N LEU A 161 -34.13 16.99 5.11
CA LEU A 161 -33.34 18.06 5.77
C LEU A 161 -34.02 19.46 5.80
N PRO A 162 -35.28 19.60 6.24
CA PRO A 162 -36.09 20.81 6.05
C PRO A 162 -35.56 22.07 6.76
N LYS A 163 -34.62 21.95 7.69
CA LYS A 163 -34.01 23.08 8.43
C LYS A 163 -32.58 23.39 8.00
N LEU A 164 -32.05 22.71 6.98
CA LEU A 164 -30.67 22.90 6.53
C LEU A 164 -30.48 24.33 6.03
N GLU A 165 -29.56 25.08 6.64
CA GLU A 165 -29.23 26.46 6.28
C GLU A 165 -27.88 26.55 5.55
N VAL A 166 -26.93 25.68 5.88
CA VAL A 166 -25.58 25.67 5.31
C VAL A 166 -25.19 24.26 4.89
N LEU A 167 -24.74 24.11 3.65
CA LEU A 167 -24.19 22.87 3.08
C LEU A 167 -22.79 23.12 2.54
N GLU A 168 -21.79 22.46 3.10
CA GLU A 168 -20.41 22.53 2.62
C GLU A 168 -19.95 21.16 2.12
N LEU A 169 -19.54 21.09 0.85
CA LEU A 169 -18.98 19.91 0.21
C LEU A 169 -17.58 20.28 -0.28
N ARG A 170 -16.56 19.99 0.53
CA ARG A 170 -15.17 20.41 0.28
C ARG A 170 -14.33 19.24 -0.20
N ARG A 171 -13.36 19.51 -1.08
CA ARG A 171 -12.40 18.53 -1.61
C ARG A 171 -13.08 17.24 -2.14
N LEU A 172 -14.18 17.41 -2.88
CA LEU A 172 -14.91 16.29 -3.50
C LEU A 172 -14.12 15.62 -4.62
N SER A 173 -14.47 14.37 -4.91
CA SER A 173 -14.00 13.65 -6.10
C SER A 173 -14.35 14.44 -7.38
N PRO A 174 -13.42 14.54 -8.36
CA PRO A 174 -13.66 15.19 -9.64
C PRO A 174 -14.81 14.57 -10.46
N ASN A 175 -15.19 13.33 -10.15
CA ASN A 175 -16.25 12.59 -10.84
C ASN A 175 -17.61 12.70 -10.14
N PHE A 176 -17.72 13.51 -9.08
CA PHE A 176 -18.97 13.69 -8.34
C PHE A 176 -20.02 14.39 -9.22
N ASP A 177 -21.20 13.80 -9.31
CA ASP A 177 -22.29 14.28 -10.16
C ASP A 177 -23.03 15.46 -9.52
N LEU A 178 -22.74 16.67 -10.03
CA LEU A 178 -23.40 17.90 -9.61
C LEU A 178 -24.88 17.97 -10.03
N GLU A 179 -25.30 17.20 -11.03
CA GLU A 179 -26.70 17.14 -11.48
C GLU A 179 -27.57 16.54 -10.37
N ALA A 180 -27.10 15.48 -9.71
CA ALA A 180 -27.77 14.87 -8.56
C ALA A 180 -27.96 15.85 -7.38
N LEU A 181 -26.97 16.71 -7.12
CA LEU A 181 -27.10 17.79 -6.12
C LEU A 181 -28.16 18.81 -6.56
N SER A 182 -28.17 19.19 -7.83
CA SER A 182 -29.19 20.10 -8.39
C SER A 182 -30.60 19.50 -8.29
N GLU A 183 -30.77 18.20 -8.60
CA GLU A 183 -32.04 17.48 -8.47
C GLU A 183 -32.54 17.49 -7.02
N PHE A 184 -31.68 17.16 -6.06
CA PHE A 184 -32.01 17.22 -4.63
C PHE A 184 -32.54 18.61 -4.21
N MET A 185 -31.87 19.67 -4.68
CA MET A 185 -32.23 21.05 -4.38
C MET A 185 -33.57 21.44 -5.03
N LEU A 186 -33.85 20.93 -6.23
CA LEU A 186 -35.14 21.12 -6.90
C LEU A 186 -36.26 20.38 -6.16
N CYS A 187 -36.05 19.14 -5.73
CA CYS A 187 -37.01 18.36 -4.95
C CYS A 187 -37.40 19.06 -3.65
N ARG A 188 -36.44 19.70 -2.96
CA ARG A 188 -36.71 20.51 -1.76
C ARG A 188 -37.61 21.72 -2.02
N ARG A 189 -37.63 22.25 -3.24
CA ARG A 189 -38.40 23.44 -3.63
C ARG A 189 -39.79 23.13 -4.20
N GLN A 190 -40.00 21.97 -4.83
CA GLN A 190 -41.24 21.63 -5.55
C GLN A 190 -42.43 21.26 -4.64
N SER A 191 -42.34 21.43 -3.32
CA SER A 191 -43.42 21.12 -2.38
C SER A 191 -44.48 22.23 -2.28
N ASP A 192 -45.20 22.52 -3.37
CA ASP A 192 -46.59 22.97 -3.25
C ASP A 192 -47.40 22.52 -4.48
N HIS A 193 -48.52 21.87 -4.22
CA HIS A 193 -49.25 21.00 -5.14
C HIS A 193 -49.61 21.59 -6.51
N ALA A 194 -49.63 20.68 -7.49
CA ALA A 194 -50.34 20.76 -8.76
C ALA A 194 -51.65 21.56 -8.68
N SER A 195 -51.66 22.77 -9.23
CA SER A 195 -52.87 23.46 -9.65
C SER A 195 -52.61 24.18 -10.97
N ARG A 196 -53.43 23.84 -11.96
CA ARG A 196 -53.46 24.50 -13.26
C ARG A 196 -53.77 25.97 -13.04
N HIS A 197 -52.79 26.84 -13.31
CA HIS A 197 -52.84 28.30 -13.55
C HIS A 197 -51.92 29.11 -12.63
N GLY A 198 -50.81 29.63 -13.21
CA GLY A 198 -50.05 30.77 -12.68
C GLY A 198 -48.87 30.40 -11.77
N TYR A 199 -47.66 30.79 -12.18
CA TYR A 199 -46.44 30.67 -11.37
C TYR A 199 -46.41 31.77 -10.30
N THR A 200 -46.53 31.38 -9.03
CA THR A 200 -46.05 32.16 -7.87
C THR A 200 -45.44 31.19 -6.84
N PHE A 201 -44.11 31.25 -6.67
CA PHE A 201 -43.37 30.52 -5.64
C PHE A 201 -43.56 31.23 -4.29
N ASP A 202 -44.37 30.68 -3.38
CA ASP A 202 -44.83 31.43 -2.19
C ASP A 202 -44.08 31.13 -0.87
N ARG A 203 -43.00 30.33 -0.85
CA ARG A 203 -42.10 30.23 0.32
C ARG A 203 -40.61 30.04 -0.04
N PRO A 204 -39.66 30.75 0.62
CA PRO A 204 -38.23 30.51 0.46
C PRO A 204 -37.78 29.21 1.18
N ASP A 205 -36.88 28.45 0.55
CA ASP A 205 -36.15 27.32 1.17
C ASP A 205 -35.32 27.84 2.36
N THR A 206 -35.08 27.00 3.35
CA THR A 206 -34.27 27.33 4.54
C THR A 206 -32.78 27.39 4.24
N LEU A 207 -32.34 26.78 3.13
CA LEU A 207 -30.95 26.73 2.72
C LEU A 207 -30.47 28.09 2.23
N LYS A 208 -29.43 28.64 2.88
CA LYS A 208 -28.89 29.99 2.66
C LYS A 208 -27.54 29.94 1.95
N GLU A 209 -26.72 28.93 2.23
CA GLU A 209 -25.34 28.84 1.75
C GLU A 209 -25.01 27.43 1.28
N VAL A 210 -24.38 27.34 0.11
CA VAL A 210 -23.84 26.10 -0.46
C VAL A 210 -22.42 26.36 -0.95
N THR A 211 -21.46 25.62 -0.40
CA THR A 211 -20.06 25.69 -0.82
C THR A 211 -19.65 24.34 -1.42
N VAL A 212 -19.08 24.36 -2.63
CA VAL A 212 -18.59 23.16 -3.32
C VAL A 212 -17.15 23.35 -3.82
N THR A 213 -16.22 22.50 -3.40
CA THR A 213 -14.83 22.46 -3.89
C THR A 213 -14.41 21.04 -4.28
N PHE A 214 -13.45 20.91 -5.21
CA PHE A 214 -13.02 19.62 -5.79
C PHE A 214 -11.52 19.38 -5.63
N ARG A 215 -11.10 18.10 -5.56
CA ARG A 215 -9.68 17.68 -5.56
C ARG A 215 -9.00 17.94 -6.92
N LYS A 216 -7.68 18.11 -6.90
CA LYS A 216 -6.85 18.26 -8.11
C LYS A 216 -6.68 16.91 -8.84
N THR A 217 -6.89 16.88 -10.15
CA THR A 217 -6.49 15.74 -11.01
C THR A 217 -5.34 16.11 -11.94
N THR A 218 -4.40 15.19 -12.12
CA THR A 218 -3.32 15.27 -13.13
C THR A 218 -3.83 15.08 -14.55
N GLN A 219 -5.06 14.60 -14.74
CA GLN A 219 -5.77 14.58 -16.02
C GLN A 219 -6.61 15.85 -16.15
N LEU A 220 -6.21 16.80 -16.99
CA LEU A 220 -7.05 17.89 -17.46
C LEU A 220 -7.15 17.82 -18.99
N LYS A 221 -8.36 17.52 -19.48
CA LYS A 221 -8.88 18.23 -20.64
C LYS A 221 -9.51 19.52 -20.11
N GLU A 222 -9.16 20.63 -20.74
CA GLU A 222 -9.77 21.94 -20.53
C GLU A 222 -11.28 21.87 -20.75
N HIS A 223 -12.06 21.85 -19.68
CA HIS A 223 -13.44 22.31 -19.69
C HIS A 223 -13.53 23.47 -18.70
N GLY A 224 -13.79 24.67 -19.23
CA GLY A 224 -14.05 25.85 -18.44
C GLY A 224 -15.34 25.65 -17.65
N TYR A 225 -15.23 25.64 -16.33
CA TYR A 225 -16.36 25.44 -15.39
C TYR A 225 -17.39 26.59 -15.38
N ASP A 226 -17.20 27.65 -16.17
CA ASP A 226 -18.21 28.71 -16.32
C ASP A 226 -19.38 28.32 -17.23
N ASP A 227 -19.25 27.26 -18.05
CA ASP A 227 -20.29 26.77 -18.97
C ASP A 227 -21.05 25.52 -18.47
N ASP A 228 -20.76 25.01 -17.27
CA ASP A 228 -21.48 23.85 -16.72
C ASP A 228 -22.95 24.21 -16.44
N ALA A 229 -23.86 23.55 -17.14
CA ALA A 229 -25.30 23.76 -17.04
C ALA A 229 -25.81 23.54 -15.60
N ALA A 230 -25.19 22.63 -14.84
CA ALA A 230 -25.55 22.34 -13.45
C ALA A 230 -25.10 23.45 -12.50
N ILE A 231 -23.87 23.96 -12.65
CA ILE A 231 -23.36 25.11 -11.87
C ILE A 231 -24.19 26.36 -12.16
N ASN A 232 -24.55 26.57 -13.43
CA ASN A 232 -25.43 27.65 -13.82
C ASN A 232 -26.87 27.46 -13.31
N ALA A 233 -27.39 26.23 -13.23
CA ALA A 233 -28.69 25.93 -12.61
C ALA A 233 -28.68 26.19 -11.09
N LEU A 234 -27.59 25.85 -10.41
CA LEU A 234 -27.36 26.15 -8.99
C LEU A 234 -27.31 27.67 -8.75
N ARG A 235 -26.57 28.43 -9.59
CA ARG A 235 -26.47 29.90 -9.50
C ARG A 235 -27.79 30.62 -9.84
N ARG A 236 -28.61 30.08 -10.75
CA ARG A 236 -29.91 30.66 -11.16
C ARG A 236 -31.03 30.48 -10.12
N SER A 237 -30.81 29.68 -9.09
CA SER A 237 -31.80 29.36 -8.06
C SER A 237 -31.82 30.46 -6.98
N CYS A 238 -32.60 31.53 -7.19
CA CYS A 238 -32.66 32.74 -6.36
C CYS A 238 -32.63 32.53 -4.82
N GLY A 239 -31.79 33.32 -4.12
CA GLY A 239 -31.79 33.54 -2.66
C GLY A 239 -30.58 33.03 -1.88
N MET A 240 -29.66 32.29 -2.52
CA MET A 240 -28.63 31.50 -1.84
C MET A 240 -27.21 31.94 -2.25
N MET A 241 -26.28 31.95 -1.30
CA MET A 241 -24.85 32.14 -1.58
C MET A 241 -24.28 30.79 -2.06
N VAL A 242 -23.99 30.68 -3.35
CA VAL A 242 -23.35 29.48 -3.92
C VAL A 242 -21.90 29.81 -4.25
N THR A 243 -20.98 29.22 -3.50
CA THR A 243 -19.53 29.37 -3.72
C THR A 243 -19.01 28.09 -4.36
N VAL A 244 -18.59 28.19 -5.62
CA VAL A 244 -17.85 27.11 -6.31
C VAL A 244 -16.41 27.58 -6.45
N GLY A 245 -15.50 26.98 -5.69
CA GLY A 245 -14.08 27.34 -5.71
C GLY A 245 -13.31 26.58 -6.80
N PRO A 246 -12.20 27.14 -7.33
CA PRO A 246 -11.25 26.37 -8.14
C PRO A 246 -10.62 25.24 -7.31
N ARG A 247 -10.07 24.21 -7.98
CA ARG A 247 -9.32 23.12 -7.34
C ARG A 247 -8.35 23.69 -6.30
N GLU A 248 -8.58 23.39 -5.02
CA GLU A 248 -7.76 23.90 -3.92
C GLU A 248 -6.35 23.26 -3.99
N TYR A 249 -5.32 24.07 -3.70
CA TYR A 249 -3.96 23.59 -3.48
C TYR A 249 -3.94 22.83 -2.15
N ASP A 250 -3.63 21.54 -2.22
CA ASP A 250 -3.22 20.77 -1.03
C ASP A 250 -1.72 20.98 -0.86
N GLU A 251 -1.31 21.67 0.21
CA GLU A 251 0.11 21.91 0.53
C GLU A 251 0.79 20.63 1.06
N ASP A 252 0.05 19.55 1.33
CA ASP A 252 0.55 18.34 1.99
C ASP A 252 1.03 17.23 1.03
N CYS A 253 1.27 17.53 -0.25
CA CYS A 253 1.72 16.52 -1.25
C CYS A 253 3.03 16.85 -1.99
N GLU A 254 3.81 17.85 -1.57
CA GLU A 254 5.17 18.06 -2.10
C GLU A 254 6.26 17.74 -1.07
N ALA A 255 6.49 16.44 -0.84
CA ALA A 255 7.80 15.95 -0.45
C ALA A 255 8.33 15.06 -1.58
N ASN A 256 9.38 15.55 -2.27
CA ASN A 256 10.20 14.88 -3.28
C ASN A 256 9.91 15.18 -4.75
N VAL A 257 10.17 16.42 -5.18
CA VAL A 257 10.91 16.65 -6.44
C VAL A 257 11.95 17.74 -6.19
N ARG A 258 13.18 17.34 -5.87
CA ARG A 258 14.35 18.20 -6.06
C ARG A 258 14.58 18.35 -7.56
N LEU A 259 14.36 19.55 -8.08
CA LEU A 259 15.02 20.01 -9.30
C LEU A 259 15.78 21.29 -8.98
N ASP A 260 17.10 21.13 -8.96
CA ASP A 260 18.09 22.17 -9.03
C ASP A 260 17.74 23.23 -10.08
N ARG A 261 17.82 24.50 -9.68
CA ARG A 261 18.49 25.53 -10.48
C ARG A 261 18.85 26.74 -9.62
N ASN A 262 20.17 26.88 -9.44
CA ASN A 262 20.85 28.16 -9.37
C ASN A 262 20.24 29.18 -10.34
N ASP A 263 19.94 30.38 -9.85
CA ASP A 263 20.69 31.56 -10.28
C ASP A 263 20.46 32.72 -9.31
N SER A 264 21.48 32.95 -8.47
CA SER A 264 21.76 34.25 -7.89
C SER A 264 22.54 35.05 -8.93
N ILE A 265 21.92 36.06 -9.56
CA ILE A 265 22.65 37.22 -10.11
C ILE A 265 21.79 38.50 -9.92
N TYR A 266 22.34 39.40 -9.11
CA TYR A 266 22.01 40.82 -8.93
C TYR A 266 21.79 41.59 -10.25
N TRP A 267 20.97 42.64 -10.24
CA TRP A 267 21.43 44.04 -10.34
C TRP A 267 20.27 45.02 -10.17
N ALA A 268 20.46 45.96 -9.23
CA ALA A 268 19.87 47.27 -9.31
C ALA A 268 20.53 48.07 -10.44
N ILE A 269 19.76 48.57 -11.40
CA ILE A 269 20.10 49.77 -12.19
C ILE A 269 18.84 50.63 -12.31
N LYS A 270 18.93 51.82 -11.71
CA LYS A 270 18.14 53.02 -12.04
C LYS A 270 18.31 53.36 -13.52
N SER A 271 17.22 53.55 -14.25
CA SER A 271 16.94 54.81 -14.97
C SER A 271 15.63 54.72 -15.74
N HIS A 272 14.74 55.69 -15.45
CA HIS A 272 13.92 56.40 -16.44
C HIS A 272 13.28 55.53 -17.53
N ASP A 273 12.04 55.11 -17.29
CA ASP A 273 10.95 55.70 -18.04
C ASP A 273 9.71 55.78 -17.14
N ALA A 274 9.31 57.02 -16.87
CA ALA A 274 8.06 57.32 -16.20
C ALA A 274 6.93 56.87 -17.13
N TYR A 275 6.41 55.66 -16.92
CA TYR A 275 5.04 55.40 -17.32
C TYR A 275 4.17 56.41 -16.57
N PRO A 276 3.43 57.28 -17.27
CA PRO A 276 2.55 58.20 -16.59
C PRO A 276 1.49 57.33 -15.93
N MET A 277 1.56 57.19 -14.60
CA MET A 277 0.34 57.00 -13.83
C MET A 277 -0.56 58.14 -14.29
N VAL A 278 -1.57 57.81 -15.09
CA VAL A 278 -2.62 58.73 -15.50
C VAL A 278 -3.28 59.14 -14.20
N ARG A 279 -2.81 60.25 -13.62
CA ARG A 279 -3.47 60.88 -12.49
C ARG A 279 -4.79 61.35 -13.05
N HIS A 280 -5.86 60.60 -12.78
CA HIS A 280 -7.21 61.06 -12.93
C HIS A 280 -7.43 62.19 -11.93
N ARG A 281 -6.94 63.40 -12.27
CA ARG A 281 -7.18 64.63 -11.50
C ARG A 281 -8.69 64.85 -11.29
N ASP A 282 -9.52 64.27 -12.15
CA ASP A 282 -10.98 64.39 -12.11
C ASP A 282 -11.66 63.43 -11.10
N LEU A 283 -11.00 62.35 -10.67
CA LEU A 283 -11.59 61.34 -9.76
C LEU A 283 -11.01 61.37 -8.35
N ALA A 284 -9.99 62.20 -8.11
CA ALA A 284 -9.30 62.25 -6.82
C ALA A 284 -10.24 62.51 -5.64
N HIS A 285 -11.26 63.38 -5.82
CA HIS A 285 -12.24 63.68 -4.78
C HIS A 285 -13.20 62.52 -4.48
N LEU A 286 -13.53 61.70 -5.48
CA LEU A 286 -14.35 60.49 -5.32
C LEU A 286 -13.55 59.33 -4.72
N LEU A 287 -12.24 59.28 -4.97
CA LEU A 287 -11.34 58.27 -4.40
C LEU A 287 -10.90 58.59 -2.97
N SER A 288 -11.05 59.85 -2.53
CA SER A 288 -10.66 60.32 -1.19
C SER A 288 -11.85 60.71 -0.30
N SER A 289 -13.11 60.51 -0.74
CA SER A 289 -14.31 60.83 0.04
C SER A 289 -15.51 59.97 -0.35
N ASN A 290 -16.51 59.84 0.53
CA ASN A 290 -17.75 59.10 0.27
C ASN A 290 -18.83 59.92 -0.47
N THR A 291 -18.44 60.89 -1.30
CA THR A 291 -19.41 61.69 -2.07
C THR A 291 -20.00 60.86 -3.21
N VAL A 292 -21.32 60.94 -3.39
CA VAL A 292 -22.01 60.25 -4.50
C VAL A 292 -21.56 60.84 -5.85
N PRO A 293 -21.08 60.02 -6.80
CA PRO A 293 -20.64 60.51 -8.11
C PRO A 293 -21.78 61.13 -8.91
N LYS A 294 -21.50 62.21 -9.65
CA LYS A 294 -22.48 62.82 -10.56
C LYS A 294 -22.73 61.92 -11.78
N PRO A 295 -23.90 61.99 -12.43
CA PRO A 295 -24.23 61.12 -13.57
C PRO A 295 -23.20 61.12 -14.70
N LEU A 296 -22.58 62.27 -15.01
CA LEU A 296 -21.52 62.37 -16.03
C LEU A 296 -20.18 61.76 -15.60
N GLU A 297 -19.89 61.78 -14.28
CA GLU A 297 -18.71 61.14 -13.70
C GLU A 297 -18.87 59.62 -13.73
N VAL A 298 -20.08 59.11 -13.44
CA VAL A 298 -20.40 57.67 -13.55
C VAL A 298 -20.15 57.17 -14.98
N VAL A 299 -20.63 57.89 -16.00
CA VAL A 299 -20.42 57.49 -17.41
C VAL A 299 -18.93 57.52 -17.78
N SER A 300 -18.20 58.54 -17.35
CA SER A 300 -16.75 58.66 -17.60
C SER A 300 -15.94 57.55 -16.91
N ILE A 301 -16.29 57.22 -15.65
CA ILE A 301 -15.69 56.11 -14.90
C ILE A 301 -16.00 54.78 -15.58
N GLN A 302 -17.25 54.57 -16.01
CA GLN A 302 -17.66 53.34 -16.67
C GLN A 302 -16.89 53.10 -17.98
N LEU A 303 -16.72 54.15 -18.79
CA LEU A 303 -15.90 54.09 -20.01
C LEU A 303 -14.42 53.86 -19.69
N GLY A 304 -13.91 54.44 -18.61
CA GLY A 304 -12.56 54.20 -18.11
C GLY A 304 -12.35 52.74 -17.67
N ILE A 305 -13.30 52.17 -16.92
CA ILE A 305 -13.31 50.77 -16.52
C ILE A 305 -13.33 49.87 -17.76
N GLU A 306 -14.23 50.12 -18.71
CA GLU A 306 -14.34 49.33 -19.93
C GLU A 306 -13.03 49.35 -20.75
N SER A 307 -12.40 50.53 -20.87
CA SER A 307 -11.09 50.68 -21.52
C SER A 307 -9.97 49.92 -20.81
N ILE A 308 -9.91 49.99 -19.47
CA ILE A 308 -8.91 49.28 -18.67
C ILE A 308 -9.14 47.77 -18.74
N THR A 309 -10.38 47.30 -18.58
CA THR A 309 -10.75 45.90 -18.70
C THR A 309 -10.36 45.34 -20.07
N THR A 310 -10.61 46.09 -21.15
CA THR A 310 -10.20 45.69 -22.51
C THR A 310 -8.68 45.53 -22.63
N LYS A 311 -7.90 46.44 -22.04
CA LYS A 311 -6.43 46.33 -22.02
C LYS A 311 -5.94 45.14 -21.19
N ILE A 312 -6.59 44.85 -20.05
CA ILE A 312 -6.26 43.68 -19.23
C ILE A 312 -6.47 42.40 -20.04
N LEU A 313 -7.63 42.26 -20.70
CA LEU A 313 -7.93 41.10 -21.54
C LEU A 313 -6.92 40.96 -22.69
N GLN A 314 -6.53 42.06 -23.33
CA GLN A 314 -5.53 42.05 -24.39
C GLN A 314 -4.16 41.56 -23.91
N ILE A 315 -3.69 42.07 -22.75
CA ILE A 315 -2.40 41.66 -22.18
C ILE A 315 -2.43 40.19 -21.73
N GLN A 316 -3.56 39.73 -21.16
CA GLN A 316 -3.73 38.32 -20.79
C GLN A 316 -3.64 37.38 -21.99
N SER A 317 -4.24 37.75 -23.13
CA SER A 317 -4.11 36.99 -24.39
C SER A 317 -2.65 36.93 -24.85
N GLN A 318 -1.95 38.06 -24.85
CA GLN A 318 -0.54 38.12 -25.25
C GLN A 318 0.36 37.31 -24.33
N LEU A 319 0.08 37.30 -23.03
CA LEU A 319 0.82 36.47 -22.07
C LEU A 319 0.62 34.98 -22.38
N SER A 320 -0.61 34.55 -22.61
CA SER A 320 -0.92 33.15 -22.97
C SER A 320 -0.18 32.71 -24.23
N GLU A 321 -0.17 33.55 -25.28
CA GLU A 321 0.55 33.26 -26.54
C GLU A 321 2.06 33.10 -26.31
N LEU A 322 2.67 34.01 -25.55
CA LEU A 322 4.10 33.95 -25.23
C LEU A 322 4.46 32.77 -24.33
N GLU A 323 3.57 32.38 -23.41
CA GLU A 323 3.75 31.19 -22.56
C GLU A 323 3.70 29.90 -23.37
N GLU A 324 2.80 29.81 -24.36
CA GLU A 324 2.77 28.69 -25.30
C GLU A 324 4.06 28.63 -26.14
N GLU A 325 4.52 29.78 -26.65
CA GLU A 325 5.76 29.86 -27.40
C GLU A 325 6.97 29.42 -26.56
N LEU A 326 7.06 29.89 -25.31
CA LEU A 326 8.11 29.49 -24.37
C LEU A 326 8.06 27.98 -24.08
N ARG A 327 6.86 27.42 -23.89
CA ARG A 327 6.65 25.97 -23.68
C ARG A 327 7.13 25.16 -24.88
N ALA A 328 6.83 25.60 -26.10
CA ALA A 328 7.28 24.96 -27.33
C ALA A 328 8.81 24.98 -27.45
N HIS A 329 9.45 26.12 -27.19
CA HIS A 329 10.92 26.24 -27.23
C HIS A 329 11.60 25.37 -26.17
N ARG A 330 11.08 25.36 -24.93
CA ARG A 330 11.57 24.47 -23.85
C ARG A 330 11.42 22.99 -24.22
N ALA A 331 10.30 22.61 -24.82
CA ALA A 331 10.07 21.24 -25.27
C ALA A 331 11.09 20.80 -26.34
N VAL A 332 11.47 21.69 -27.26
CA VAL A 332 12.50 21.43 -28.29
C VAL A 332 13.88 21.24 -27.67
N LEU A 333 14.21 22.03 -26.65
CA LEU A 333 15.50 21.96 -25.95
C LEU A 333 15.54 20.89 -24.85
N SER A 334 14.48 20.10 -24.69
CA SER A 334 14.41 19.09 -23.63
C SER A 334 15.57 18.09 -23.70
N PRO A 335 16.33 17.89 -22.60
CA PRO A 335 17.44 16.94 -22.55
C PRO A 335 17.04 15.51 -22.93
N VAL A 336 15.78 15.13 -22.68
CA VAL A 336 15.24 13.80 -22.96
C VAL A 336 15.31 13.43 -24.45
N ARG A 337 15.32 14.43 -25.35
CA ARG A 337 15.44 14.22 -26.80
C ARG A 337 16.86 13.82 -27.25
N LYS A 338 17.85 13.95 -26.36
CA LYS A 338 19.25 13.60 -26.63
C LYS A 338 19.64 12.25 -26.04
N LEU A 339 18.75 11.61 -25.29
CA LEU A 339 19.03 10.33 -24.66
C LEU A 339 19.09 9.21 -25.72
N PRO A 340 20.06 8.28 -25.63
CA PRO A 340 20.04 7.05 -26.40
C PRO A 340 18.77 6.23 -26.09
N LEU A 341 18.33 5.44 -27.07
CA LEU A 341 17.10 4.64 -26.95
C LEU A 341 17.21 3.60 -25.82
N GLU A 342 18.41 3.10 -25.58
CA GLU A 342 18.72 2.13 -24.54
C GLU A 342 18.49 2.73 -23.15
N ILE A 343 18.94 3.97 -22.93
CA ILE A 343 18.76 4.69 -21.67
C ILE A 343 17.29 5.03 -21.44
N LEU A 344 16.58 5.45 -22.49
CA LEU A 344 15.12 5.62 -22.42
C LEU A 344 14.41 4.30 -22.06
N GLY A 345 14.86 3.18 -22.61
CA GLY A 345 14.37 1.84 -22.26
C GLY A 345 14.65 1.41 -20.82
N GLU A 346 15.81 1.75 -20.26
CA GLU A 346 16.11 1.58 -18.83
C GLU A 346 15.16 2.43 -17.98
N ILE A 347 14.98 3.71 -18.32
CA ILE A 347 14.08 4.61 -17.61
C ILE A 347 12.65 4.05 -17.62
N PHE A 348 12.17 3.55 -18.77
CA PHE A 348 10.84 2.93 -18.82
C PHE A 348 10.75 1.71 -17.92
N GLY A 349 11.81 0.91 -17.83
CA GLY A 349 11.87 -0.25 -16.93
C GLY A 349 11.83 0.11 -15.44
N LEU A 350 12.15 1.36 -15.07
CA LEU A 350 11.98 1.88 -13.71
C LEU A 350 10.58 2.45 -13.46
N VAL A 351 9.82 2.74 -14.54
CA VAL A 351 8.46 3.28 -14.45
C VAL A 351 7.43 2.15 -14.41
N VAL A 352 7.68 1.06 -15.14
CA VAL A 352 6.76 -0.08 -15.22
C VAL A 352 7.43 -1.34 -14.66
N ASP A 353 6.84 -1.93 -13.63
CA ASP A 353 7.36 -3.14 -12.97
C ASP A 353 6.70 -4.42 -13.53
N PRO A 354 7.43 -5.30 -14.22
CA PRO A 354 6.88 -6.57 -14.67
C PRO A 354 6.70 -7.56 -13.50
N PRO A 355 5.66 -8.44 -13.48
CA PRO A 355 4.65 -8.67 -14.52
C PRO A 355 3.69 -7.50 -14.69
N LEU A 356 3.52 -7.06 -15.94
CA LEU A 356 2.66 -5.92 -16.24
C LEU A 356 1.19 -6.32 -16.22
N ASP A 357 0.47 -5.79 -15.24
CA ASP A 357 -0.97 -5.88 -15.11
C ASP A 357 -1.70 -4.97 -16.10
N ARG A 358 -2.99 -4.71 -15.88
CA ARG A 358 -3.76 -3.83 -16.77
C ARG A 358 -3.19 -2.42 -16.83
N ASP A 359 -2.78 -1.88 -15.69
CA ASP A 359 -2.41 -0.49 -15.54
C ASP A 359 -0.95 -0.29 -15.97
N GLY A 360 -0.03 -1.17 -15.57
CA GLY A 360 1.34 -1.18 -16.06
C GLY A 360 1.43 -1.35 -17.58
N ARG A 361 0.54 -2.16 -18.18
CA ARG A 361 0.42 -2.24 -19.65
C ARG A 361 -0.09 -0.94 -20.25
N SER A 362 -1.07 -0.29 -19.64
CA SER A 362 -1.58 1.00 -20.12
C SER A 362 -0.48 2.06 -20.08
N GLN A 363 0.25 2.14 -18.97
CA GLN A 363 1.37 3.07 -18.80
C GLN A 363 2.45 2.85 -19.86
N LEU A 364 2.85 1.60 -20.13
CA LEU A 364 3.81 1.31 -21.20
C LEU A 364 3.29 1.73 -22.58
N LEU A 365 1.99 1.53 -22.84
CA LEU A 365 1.37 1.99 -24.09
C LEU A 365 1.31 3.52 -24.15
N ASP A 366 1.03 4.22 -23.05
CA ASP A 366 1.00 5.67 -22.98
C ASP A 366 2.40 6.26 -23.24
N LEU A 367 3.46 5.64 -22.68
CA LEU A 367 4.85 5.98 -23.01
C LEU A 367 5.11 5.85 -24.52
N CYS A 368 4.59 4.78 -25.15
CA CYS A 368 4.68 4.59 -26.60
C CYS A 368 3.86 5.62 -27.42
N LEU A 369 2.93 6.35 -26.82
CA LEU A 369 2.10 7.36 -27.49
C LEU A 369 2.69 8.78 -27.43
N VAL A 370 3.71 9.00 -26.59
CA VAL A 370 4.37 10.31 -26.44
C VAL A 370 5.01 10.78 -27.75
N CYS A 371 5.88 9.96 -28.35
CA CYS A 371 6.49 10.25 -29.65
C CYS A 371 7.04 8.97 -30.32
N LYS A 372 7.45 9.08 -31.60
CA LYS A 372 8.04 7.95 -32.34
C LYS A 372 9.30 7.40 -31.66
N THR A 373 10.19 8.26 -31.21
CA THR A 373 11.43 7.86 -30.52
C THR A 373 11.17 7.05 -29.26
N TRP A 374 10.15 7.42 -28.49
CA TRP A 374 9.77 6.69 -27.27
C TRP A 374 9.14 5.35 -27.59
N ARG A 375 8.29 5.29 -28.62
CA ARG A 375 7.78 4.01 -29.14
C ARG A 375 8.92 3.09 -29.58
N ASP A 376 9.89 3.60 -30.32
CA ASP A 376 11.03 2.80 -30.81
C ASP A 376 11.90 2.30 -29.64
N ALA A 377 12.18 3.16 -28.66
CA ALA A 377 12.89 2.77 -27.43
C ALA A 377 12.15 1.65 -26.68
N ALA A 378 10.85 1.79 -26.47
CA ALA A 378 10.04 0.78 -25.79
C ALA A 378 10.02 -0.55 -26.57
N VAL A 379 9.84 -0.52 -27.89
CA VAL A 379 9.81 -1.73 -28.74
C VAL A 379 11.16 -2.46 -28.78
N LEU A 380 12.28 -1.73 -28.81
CA LEU A 380 13.62 -2.32 -28.78
C LEU A 380 13.99 -2.90 -27.40
N THR A 381 13.33 -2.44 -26.34
CA THR A 381 13.59 -2.89 -24.98
C THR A 381 12.75 -4.13 -24.67
N HIS A 382 13.21 -5.29 -25.16
CA HIS A 382 12.48 -6.56 -25.09
C HIS A 382 11.96 -6.94 -23.70
N ARG A 383 12.71 -6.63 -22.62
CA ARG A 383 12.32 -6.94 -21.24
C ARG A 383 11.01 -6.27 -20.78
N LEU A 384 10.62 -5.15 -21.40
CA LEU A 384 9.33 -4.50 -21.10
C LEU A 384 8.13 -5.33 -21.57
N TRP A 385 8.37 -6.31 -22.45
CA TRP A 385 7.34 -7.15 -23.06
C TRP A 385 7.45 -8.62 -22.64
N SER A 386 8.38 -8.96 -21.74
CA SER A 386 8.66 -10.35 -21.33
C SER A 386 7.60 -10.94 -20.40
N SER A 387 6.83 -10.09 -19.72
CA SER A 387 5.92 -10.52 -18.66
C SER A 387 4.59 -9.79 -18.74
N VAL A 388 3.49 -10.51 -18.55
CA VAL A 388 2.13 -9.96 -18.56
C VAL A 388 1.23 -10.72 -17.61
N SER A 389 0.38 -9.99 -16.88
CA SER A 389 -0.68 -10.55 -16.03
C SER A 389 -2.09 -10.19 -16.51
N THR A 390 -3.04 -11.10 -16.25
CA THR A 390 -4.46 -10.92 -16.60
C THR A 390 -5.37 -11.37 -15.46
N VAL A 391 -6.42 -10.58 -15.18
CA VAL A 391 -7.47 -10.86 -14.17
C VAL A 391 -8.80 -11.12 -14.87
N GLU A 392 -9.48 -12.21 -14.50
CA GLU A 392 -10.89 -12.62 -14.76
C GLU A 392 -11.47 -12.65 -16.19
N TYR A 393 -11.00 -11.82 -17.12
CA TYR A 393 -11.39 -11.84 -18.52
C TYR A 393 -10.12 -11.88 -19.34
N PRO A 394 -9.78 -13.03 -19.97
CA PRO A 394 -8.57 -13.11 -20.75
C PRO A 394 -8.68 -12.03 -21.82
N MET A 395 -7.74 -11.10 -21.77
CA MET A 395 -7.35 -10.34 -22.93
C MET A 395 -7.33 -11.33 -24.11
N PRO A 396 -7.97 -11.02 -25.26
CA PRO A 396 -8.04 -11.97 -26.36
C PRO A 396 -6.65 -12.57 -26.61
N PHE A 397 -6.56 -13.91 -26.64
CA PHE A 397 -5.29 -14.66 -26.76
C PHE A 397 -4.32 -14.06 -27.78
N LYS A 398 -4.87 -13.55 -28.89
CA LYS A 398 -4.11 -12.84 -29.92
C LYS A 398 -3.30 -11.66 -29.36
N LYS A 399 -3.89 -10.81 -28.51
CA LYS A 399 -3.20 -9.66 -27.92
C LYS A 399 -2.09 -10.09 -26.94
N ILE A 400 -2.30 -11.16 -26.16
CA ILE A 400 -1.26 -11.71 -25.27
C ILE A 400 -0.10 -12.26 -26.11
N THR A 401 -0.41 -12.97 -27.18
CA THR A 401 0.58 -13.49 -28.13
C THR A 401 1.34 -12.35 -28.81
N ASP A 402 0.63 -11.34 -29.30
CA ASP A 402 1.22 -10.15 -29.92
C ASP A 402 2.11 -9.39 -28.93
N TRP A 403 1.72 -9.33 -27.64
CA TRP A 403 2.53 -8.75 -26.57
C TRP A 403 3.82 -9.53 -26.37
N LEU A 404 3.71 -10.82 -26.05
CA LEU A 404 4.86 -11.68 -25.74
C LEU A 404 5.78 -11.88 -26.96
N SER A 405 5.26 -11.75 -28.19
CA SER A 405 6.08 -11.81 -29.41
C SER A 405 7.16 -10.70 -29.47
N ARG A 406 6.93 -9.57 -28.78
CA ARG A 406 7.87 -8.43 -28.73
C ARG A 406 9.05 -8.67 -27.79
N SER A 407 8.99 -9.68 -26.92
CA SER A 407 10.09 -10.04 -26.03
C SER A 407 11.27 -10.74 -26.76
N GLY A 408 11.10 -11.12 -28.03
CA GLY A 408 12.16 -11.80 -28.77
C GLY A 408 12.53 -13.14 -28.12
N SER A 409 13.81 -13.37 -27.85
CA SER A 409 14.34 -14.63 -27.32
C SER A 409 14.51 -14.67 -25.78
N ILE A 410 14.15 -13.60 -25.07
CA ILE A 410 14.28 -13.61 -23.60
C ILE A 410 13.19 -14.47 -22.95
N PRO A 411 13.42 -14.93 -21.70
CA PRO A 411 12.44 -15.72 -20.97
C PRO A 411 11.10 -15.01 -20.84
N LYS A 412 10.02 -15.74 -21.14
CA LYS A 412 8.65 -15.20 -21.08
C LYS A 412 7.95 -15.65 -19.81
N SER A 413 7.27 -14.73 -19.15
CA SER A 413 6.45 -14.98 -17.99
C SER A 413 5.00 -14.64 -18.27
N PHE A 414 4.08 -15.47 -17.79
CA PHE A 414 2.66 -15.21 -17.88
C PHE A 414 1.97 -15.50 -16.56
N GLU A 415 1.15 -14.56 -16.11
CA GLU A 415 0.38 -14.68 -14.87
C GLU A 415 -1.12 -14.57 -15.10
N VAL A 416 -1.86 -15.52 -14.53
CA VAL A 416 -3.32 -15.57 -14.59
C VAL A 416 -3.87 -15.52 -13.17
N ILE A 417 -4.72 -14.54 -12.91
CA ILE A 417 -5.41 -14.38 -11.63
C ILE A 417 -6.91 -14.63 -11.87
N ALA A 418 -7.43 -15.72 -11.32
CA ALA A 418 -8.86 -16.00 -11.30
C ALA A 418 -9.46 -15.43 -10.02
N ASP A 419 -10.29 -14.40 -10.13
CA ASP A 419 -11.04 -13.87 -8.99
C ASP A 419 -12.19 -14.84 -8.62
N GLY A 420 -12.35 -15.03 -7.31
CA GLY A 420 -13.09 -16.13 -6.68
C GLY A 420 -14.61 -15.96 -6.71
N ARG A 421 -15.14 -14.98 -7.48
CA ARG A 421 -16.57 -14.63 -7.47
C ARG A 421 -17.48 -15.68 -8.11
N ASN A 422 -16.93 -16.61 -8.89
CA ASN A 422 -17.72 -17.64 -9.59
C ASN A 422 -17.39 -19.03 -9.07
N ASP A 423 -18.34 -19.69 -8.43
CA ASP A 423 -18.25 -21.11 -8.09
C ASP A 423 -18.17 -21.93 -9.40
N CYS A 424 -17.02 -22.56 -9.69
CA CYS A 424 -16.79 -23.32 -10.93
C CYS A 424 -17.48 -24.69 -10.94
N THR A 425 -18.45 -24.91 -10.05
CA THR A 425 -19.26 -26.13 -9.99
C THR A 425 -20.24 -26.22 -11.16
N ASP A 426 -20.68 -25.09 -11.74
CA ASP A 426 -21.62 -25.08 -12.85
C ASP A 426 -20.94 -25.28 -14.22
N VAL A 427 -21.51 -26.19 -15.01
CA VAL A 427 -21.07 -26.65 -16.33
C VAL A 427 -21.11 -25.52 -17.37
N LEU A 428 -21.85 -24.43 -17.12
CA LEU A 428 -22.01 -23.27 -18.00
C LEU A 428 -21.27 -22.01 -17.51
N SER A 429 -20.50 -22.10 -16.43
CA SER A 429 -19.83 -20.95 -15.80
C SER A 429 -18.74 -20.30 -16.67
N ALA A 430 -18.53 -18.99 -16.50
CA ALA A 430 -17.47 -18.21 -17.16
C ALA A 430 -16.06 -18.82 -16.99
N CYS A 431 -15.86 -19.56 -15.89
CA CYS A 431 -14.66 -20.32 -15.55
C CYS A 431 -14.25 -21.36 -16.60
N LYS A 432 -15.20 -22.01 -17.30
CA LYS A 432 -14.83 -22.97 -18.36
C LYS A 432 -14.29 -22.27 -19.60
N TYR A 433 -14.83 -21.11 -19.96
CA TYR A 433 -14.37 -20.36 -21.14
C TYR A 433 -12.94 -19.84 -20.94
N THR A 434 -12.64 -19.31 -19.75
CA THR A 434 -11.28 -18.86 -19.41
C THR A 434 -10.30 -20.03 -19.39
N THR A 435 -10.71 -21.16 -18.82
CA THR A 435 -9.92 -22.41 -18.81
C THR A 435 -9.62 -22.92 -20.23
N VAL A 436 -10.61 -22.95 -21.13
CA VAL A 436 -10.42 -23.40 -22.51
C VAL A 436 -9.53 -22.44 -23.30
N ALA A 437 -9.71 -21.13 -23.12
CA ALA A 437 -8.86 -20.13 -23.76
C ALA A 437 -7.39 -20.25 -23.29
N LEU A 438 -7.18 -20.44 -21.99
CA LEU A 438 -5.86 -20.67 -21.41
C LEU A 438 -5.24 -21.97 -21.90
N ALA A 439 -5.99 -23.08 -21.93
CA ALA A 439 -5.51 -24.36 -22.45
C ALA A 439 -5.09 -24.25 -23.93
N ARG A 440 -5.86 -23.53 -24.75
CA ARG A 440 -5.50 -23.25 -26.14
C ARG A 440 -4.23 -22.43 -26.25
N MET A 441 -4.05 -21.41 -25.42
CA MET A 441 -2.82 -20.61 -25.37
C MET A 441 -1.62 -21.48 -24.98
N LEU A 442 -1.76 -22.33 -23.99
CA LEU A 442 -0.72 -23.25 -23.54
C LEU A 442 -0.47 -24.42 -24.51
N THR A 443 -1.27 -24.52 -25.59
CA THR A 443 -1.13 -25.53 -26.66
C THR A 443 -0.57 -24.94 -27.96
N ASP A 444 -1.09 -23.78 -28.39
CA ASP A 444 -0.78 -23.16 -29.69
C ASP A 444 -0.03 -21.81 -29.58
N GLY A 445 0.12 -21.28 -28.37
CA GLY A 445 0.72 -19.97 -28.10
C GLY A 445 2.24 -19.93 -28.14
N PRO A 446 2.84 -18.82 -27.69
CA PRO A 446 4.28 -18.71 -27.54
C PRO A 446 4.77 -19.59 -26.38
N ASN A 447 6.00 -20.12 -26.48
CA ASN A 447 6.63 -20.81 -25.37
C ASN A 447 6.76 -19.88 -24.16
N LEU A 448 6.55 -20.43 -22.97
CA LEU A 448 6.65 -19.72 -21.70
C LEU A 448 7.74 -20.38 -20.86
N ASP A 449 8.57 -19.57 -20.22
CA ASP A 449 9.57 -20.05 -19.26
C ASP A 449 8.98 -20.08 -17.85
N HIS A 450 8.16 -19.08 -17.53
CA HIS A 450 7.49 -18.93 -16.23
C HIS A 450 5.97 -18.83 -16.42
N LEU A 451 5.23 -19.61 -15.63
CA LEU A 451 3.78 -19.56 -15.60
C LEU A 451 3.32 -19.46 -14.14
N SER A 452 2.54 -18.43 -13.82
CA SER A 452 1.91 -18.22 -12.51
C SER A 452 0.40 -18.35 -12.66
N LEU A 453 -0.20 -19.26 -11.91
CA LEU A 453 -1.64 -19.47 -11.86
C LEU A 453 -2.10 -19.21 -10.43
N ASP A 454 -2.88 -18.15 -10.25
CA ASP A 454 -3.50 -17.78 -9.00
C ASP A 454 -5.00 -18.10 -9.08
N TYR A 455 -5.40 -19.10 -8.30
CA TYR A 455 -6.74 -19.67 -8.28
C TYR A 455 -7.32 -19.62 -6.87
N SER A 456 -8.65 -19.59 -6.78
CA SER A 456 -9.34 -19.76 -5.50
C SER A 456 -9.18 -21.19 -4.95
N GLY A 457 -9.05 -22.21 -5.80
CA GLY A 457 -8.79 -23.58 -5.37
C GLY A 457 -8.34 -24.55 -6.47
N PRO A 458 -7.98 -25.80 -6.12
CA PRO A 458 -7.35 -26.77 -7.02
C PRO A 458 -8.24 -27.27 -8.17
N GLN A 459 -9.56 -27.06 -8.10
CA GLN A 459 -10.47 -27.45 -9.18
C GLN A 459 -10.19 -26.70 -10.49
N TYR A 460 -9.78 -25.43 -10.42
CA TYR A 460 -9.41 -24.63 -11.58
C TYR A 460 -8.22 -25.26 -12.33
N PHE A 461 -7.21 -25.68 -11.57
CA PHE A 461 -6.05 -26.37 -12.12
C PHE A 461 -6.41 -27.73 -12.72
N ARG A 462 -7.30 -28.51 -12.07
CA ARG A 462 -7.83 -29.76 -12.62
C ARG A 462 -8.52 -29.55 -13.97
N ASN A 463 -9.42 -28.56 -14.05
CA ASN A 463 -10.13 -28.23 -15.29
C ASN A 463 -9.16 -27.82 -16.41
N LEU A 464 -8.11 -27.04 -16.09
CA LEU A 464 -7.08 -26.64 -17.04
C LEU A 464 -6.33 -27.85 -17.59
N VAL A 465 -5.89 -28.74 -16.69
CA VAL A 465 -5.20 -29.96 -17.05
C VAL A 465 -6.09 -30.84 -17.93
N GLU A 466 -7.37 -31.01 -17.61
CA GLU A 466 -8.32 -31.77 -18.42
C GLU A 466 -8.46 -31.15 -19.83
N ALA A 467 -8.62 -29.83 -19.93
CA ALA A 467 -8.67 -29.12 -21.21
C ALA A 467 -7.37 -29.26 -22.04
N LEU A 468 -6.21 -29.31 -21.38
CA LEU A 468 -4.92 -29.58 -22.02
C LEU A 468 -4.82 -31.03 -22.55
N HIS A 469 -5.47 -31.99 -21.90
CA HIS A 469 -5.55 -33.37 -22.41
C HIS A 469 -6.48 -33.49 -23.62
N LEU A 470 -7.65 -32.83 -23.57
CA LEU A 470 -8.60 -32.82 -24.68
C LEU A 470 -8.02 -32.16 -25.94
N SER A 471 -7.20 -31.11 -25.78
CA SER A 471 -6.52 -30.43 -26.90
C SER A 471 -5.35 -31.22 -27.49
N LYS A 472 -4.79 -32.18 -26.75
CA LYS A 472 -3.69 -33.04 -27.21
C LYS A 472 -4.07 -33.92 -28.42
N GLY A 473 -5.36 -34.23 -28.58
CA GLY A 473 -5.89 -35.03 -29.69
C GLY A 473 -5.72 -34.42 -31.10
N PHE A 474 -5.31 -33.16 -31.22
CA PHE A 474 -5.19 -32.46 -32.51
C PHE A 474 -3.76 -32.30 -33.05
N SER A 475 -2.71 -32.64 -32.30
CA SER A 475 -1.31 -32.42 -32.74
C SER A 475 -0.33 -33.38 -32.07
N GLU A 476 -0.16 -34.58 -32.63
CA GLU A 476 0.73 -35.62 -32.09
C GLU A 476 2.24 -35.36 -32.30
N SER A 477 2.63 -34.25 -32.95
CA SER A 477 4.03 -34.03 -33.37
C SER A 477 4.70 -32.75 -32.85
N ARG A 478 3.99 -31.86 -32.15
CA ARG A 478 4.54 -30.57 -31.72
C ARG A 478 4.57 -30.46 -30.20
N THR A 479 5.74 -30.14 -29.63
CA THR A 479 5.88 -29.76 -28.22
C THR A 479 5.00 -28.55 -27.94
N ARG A 480 4.10 -28.65 -26.98
CA ARG A 480 3.20 -27.54 -26.61
C ARG A 480 3.95 -26.54 -25.74
N PRO A 481 3.57 -25.25 -25.73
CA PRO A 481 4.08 -24.27 -24.77
C PRO A 481 4.03 -24.77 -23.32
N TRP A 482 2.96 -25.46 -22.93
CA TRP A 482 2.84 -26.13 -21.63
C TRP A 482 4.04 -27.04 -21.32
N ASP A 483 4.48 -27.83 -22.30
CA ASP A 483 5.55 -28.81 -22.15
C ASP A 483 6.95 -28.15 -22.11
N THR A 484 7.04 -26.82 -22.27
CA THR A 484 8.29 -26.04 -22.24
C THR A 484 8.49 -25.23 -20.95
N VAL A 485 7.47 -25.14 -20.09
CA VAL A 485 7.49 -24.34 -18.86
C VAL A 485 8.58 -24.85 -17.91
N ARG A 486 9.46 -23.96 -17.46
CA ARG A 486 10.58 -24.27 -16.54
C ARG A 486 10.26 -23.93 -15.10
N SER A 487 9.48 -22.87 -14.90
CA SER A 487 9.04 -22.39 -13.60
C SER A 487 7.53 -22.34 -13.53
N LEU A 488 6.94 -23.07 -12.59
CA LEU A 488 5.49 -23.11 -12.39
C LEU A 488 5.16 -22.62 -10.97
N SER A 489 4.30 -21.61 -10.89
CA SER A 489 3.73 -21.12 -9.64
C SER A 489 2.24 -21.44 -9.62
N LEU A 490 1.78 -22.15 -8.59
CA LEU A 490 0.37 -22.44 -8.33
C LEU A 490 0.01 -21.83 -6.98
N LYS A 491 -0.93 -20.90 -6.97
CA LYS A 491 -1.46 -20.28 -5.76
C LYS A 491 -2.93 -20.65 -5.60
N PHE A 492 -3.30 -21.09 -4.41
CA PHE A 492 -4.65 -21.51 -4.06
C PHE A 492 -5.12 -20.70 -2.85
N ARG A 493 -6.02 -19.73 -3.05
CA ARG A 493 -6.31 -18.70 -2.04
C ARG A 493 -7.35 -19.07 -0.99
N THR A 494 -8.40 -19.82 -1.35
CA THR A 494 -9.60 -19.90 -0.49
C THR A 494 -10.08 -21.32 -0.19
N PHE A 495 -9.93 -22.27 -1.12
CA PHE A 495 -10.45 -23.64 -0.95
C PHE A 495 -9.38 -24.69 -1.23
N TRP A 496 -9.38 -25.77 -0.45
CA TRP A 496 -8.57 -26.97 -0.70
C TRP A 496 -9.44 -28.22 -0.82
N ASN A 497 -9.26 -29.00 -1.90
CA ASN A 497 -9.94 -30.28 -2.10
C ASN A 497 -9.14 -31.17 -3.05
N GLU A 498 -8.18 -31.89 -2.48
CA GLU A 498 -7.38 -32.88 -3.21
C GLU A 498 -8.01 -34.27 -3.08
N PRO A 499 -8.08 -35.08 -4.15
CA PRO A 499 -8.65 -36.41 -4.09
C PRO A 499 -7.86 -37.32 -3.13
N PRO A 500 -8.52 -38.24 -2.42
CA PRO A 500 -7.85 -39.14 -1.46
C PRO A 500 -6.90 -40.15 -2.13
N ASN A 501 -7.06 -40.37 -3.44
CA ASN A 501 -6.21 -41.25 -4.21
C ASN A 501 -5.14 -40.42 -4.94
N PRO A 502 -3.83 -40.65 -4.68
CA PRO A 502 -2.73 -39.94 -5.36
C PRO A 502 -2.79 -40.02 -6.89
N SER A 503 -3.31 -41.12 -7.46
CA SER A 503 -3.38 -41.28 -8.92
C SER A 503 -4.38 -40.36 -9.60
N ALA A 504 -5.27 -39.72 -8.83
CA ALA A 504 -6.25 -38.75 -9.33
C ALA A 504 -5.77 -37.30 -9.18
N SER A 505 -4.57 -37.08 -8.64
CA SER A 505 -4.02 -35.74 -8.45
C SER A 505 -3.70 -35.06 -9.79
N SER A 506 -4.09 -33.79 -9.93
CA SER A 506 -3.70 -32.98 -11.08
C SER A 506 -2.21 -32.66 -11.12
N PHE A 507 -1.50 -32.75 -10.00
CA PHE A 507 -0.06 -32.51 -9.94
C PHE A 507 0.75 -33.52 -10.77
N LEU A 508 0.20 -34.71 -11.05
CA LEU A 508 0.80 -35.72 -11.94
C LEU A 508 0.98 -35.22 -13.38
N HIS A 509 0.22 -34.19 -13.77
CA HIS A 509 0.23 -33.65 -15.12
C HIS A 509 1.12 -32.39 -15.27
N ILE A 510 1.86 -32.02 -14.22
CA ILE A 510 2.86 -30.96 -14.29
C ILE A 510 3.99 -31.40 -15.27
N PRO A 511 4.39 -30.54 -16.22
CA PRO A 511 5.39 -30.85 -17.23
C PRO A 511 6.72 -31.30 -16.64
N SER A 512 7.38 -32.24 -17.31
CA SER A 512 8.72 -32.71 -16.92
C SER A 512 9.82 -31.66 -17.06
N SER A 513 9.56 -30.59 -17.82
CA SER A 513 10.45 -29.43 -17.97
C SER A 513 10.52 -28.53 -16.73
N VAL A 514 9.56 -28.65 -15.80
CA VAL A 514 9.51 -27.80 -14.59
C VAL A 514 10.63 -28.21 -13.63
N THR A 515 11.53 -27.27 -13.36
CA THR A 515 12.63 -27.39 -12.38
C THR A 515 12.50 -26.40 -11.21
N SER A 516 11.69 -25.36 -11.35
CA SER A 516 11.34 -24.43 -10.28
C SER A 516 9.83 -24.51 -10.00
N PHE A 517 9.46 -24.83 -8.77
CA PHE A 517 8.05 -24.99 -8.40
C PHE A 517 7.71 -24.15 -7.16
N HIS A 518 6.70 -23.31 -7.30
CA HIS A 518 6.15 -22.50 -6.21
C HIS A 518 4.71 -22.95 -5.96
N LEU A 519 4.43 -23.36 -4.73
CA LEU A 519 3.10 -23.78 -4.30
C LEU A 519 2.68 -22.91 -3.11
N HIS A 520 1.59 -22.17 -3.29
CA HIS A 520 0.94 -21.40 -2.23
C HIS A 520 -0.38 -22.08 -1.90
N LEU A 521 -0.46 -22.64 -0.69
CA LEU A 521 -1.62 -23.33 -0.15
C LEU A 521 -2.50 -22.34 0.63
N PRO A 522 -3.82 -22.56 0.67
CA PRO A 522 -4.73 -21.69 1.40
C PRO A 522 -4.52 -21.81 2.92
N PRO A 523 -4.81 -20.75 3.68
CA PRO A 523 -4.60 -20.73 5.12
C PRO A 523 -5.54 -21.69 5.86
N LEU A 524 -5.10 -22.18 7.01
CA LEU A 524 -5.85 -22.97 7.97
C LEU A 524 -7.15 -22.26 8.34
N GLY A 525 -8.27 -23.00 8.28
CA GLY A 525 -9.58 -22.46 8.63
C GLY A 525 -10.29 -21.70 7.50
N ALA A 526 -9.69 -21.59 6.31
CA ALA A 526 -10.41 -21.16 5.11
C ALA A 526 -11.59 -22.10 4.79
N GLU A 527 -12.57 -21.64 4.02
CA GLU A 527 -13.78 -22.41 3.75
C GLU A 527 -13.47 -23.80 3.14
N GLY A 528 -14.07 -24.86 3.71
CA GLY A 528 -13.82 -26.24 3.28
C GLY A 528 -12.60 -26.92 3.90
N ILE A 529 -11.86 -26.22 4.77
CA ILE A 529 -10.67 -26.75 5.44
C ILE A 529 -11.00 -27.13 6.91
N PRO A 530 -10.89 -28.41 7.32
CA PRO A 530 -11.10 -28.82 8.71
C PRO A 530 -10.06 -28.21 9.66
N ARG A 531 -10.47 -27.88 10.89
CA ARG A 531 -9.60 -27.34 11.97
C ARG A 531 -8.53 -28.31 12.50
N SER A 532 -8.42 -29.52 11.95
CA SER A 532 -7.44 -30.56 12.35
C SER A 532 -6.99 -31.31 11.11
N MET A 533 -5.69 -31.32 10.84
CA MET A 533 -5.13 -31.53 9.49
C MET A 533 -4.27 -32.77 9.27
N ALA A 534 -4.15 -33.68 10.24
CA ALA A 534 -3.27 -34.86 10.10
C ALA A 534 -3.65 -35.78 8.92
N THR A 535 -4.83 -35.58 8.31
CA THR A 535 -5.39 -36.39 7.23
C THR A 535 -5.64 -35.65 5.93
N THR A 536 -5.31 -34.36 5.80
CA THR A 536 -5.58 -33.61 4.55
C THR A 536 -4.59 -34.04 3.45
N PRO A 537 -5.05 -34.57 2.30
CA PRO A 537 -4.16 -35.05 1.26
C PRO A 537 -3.46 -33.90 0.53
N LEU A 538 -2.15 -34.05 0.34
CA LEU A 538 -1.32 -33.27 -0.58
C LEU A 538 -0.42 -34.25 -1.35
N HIS A 539 -0.81 -34.54 -2.58
CA HIS A 539 -0.17 -35.58 -3.39
C HIS A 539 0.82 -35.00 -4.39
N LEU A 540 1.95 -34.47 -3.91
CA LEU A 540 3.04 -34.04 -4.77
C LEU A 540 3.79 -35.26 -5.34
N PRO A 541 3.86 -35.45 -6.67
CA PRO A 541 4.50 -36.62 -7.26
C PRO A 541 6.00 -36.70 -6.94
N PRO A 542 6.53 -37.86 -6.53
CA PRO A 542 7.97 -38.01 -6.29
C PRO A 542 8.83 -37.65 -7.51
N ASP A 543 8.39 -38.00 -8.72
CA ASP A 543 9.10 -37.66 -9.97
C ASP A 543 9.15 -36.16 -10.26
N LEU A 544 8.17 -35.39 -9.75
CA LEU A 544 8.21 -33.93 -9.79
C LEU A 544 9.27 -33.43 -8.79
N LEU A 545 9.18 -33.86 -7.53
CA LEU A 545 10.06 -33.40 -6.46
C LEU A 545 11.54 -33.74 -6.70
N GLN A 546 11.84 -34.89 -7.29
CA GLN A 546 13.20 -35.31 -7.60
C GLN A 546 13.89 -34.44 -8.66
N ARG A 547 13.14 -33.85 -9.60
CA ARG A 547 13.72 -33.02 -10.67
C ARG A 547 13.85 -31.54 -10.31
N LEU A 548 13.25 -31.08 -9.21
CA LEU A 548 13.28 -29.68 -8.82
C LEU A 548 14.68 -29.25 -8.37
N THR A 549 15.10 -28.07 -8.81
CA THR A 549 16.27 -27.34 -8.32
C THR A 549 15.86 -26.20 -7.39
N SER A 550 14.64 -25.68 -7.52
CA SER A 550 14.06 -24.66 -6.65
C SER A 550 12.66 -25.09 -6.23
N LEU A 551 12.38 -25.00 -4.93
CA LEU A 551 11.08 -25.30 -4.35
C LEU A 551 10.68 -24.21 -3.36
N THR A 552 9.51 -23.62 -3.57
CA THR A 552 8.87 -22.74 -2.58
C THR A 552 7.53 -23.33 -2.19
N ILE A 553 7.30 -23.49 -0.90
CA ILE A 553 6.01 -23.89 -0.35
C ILE A 553 5.59 -22.83 0.66
N HIS A 554 4.48 -22.16 0.40
CA HIS A 554 3.77 -21.38 1.40
C HIS A 554 2.61 -22.23 1.93
N CYS A 555 2.65 -22.50 3.23
CA CYS A 555 1.76 -23.45 3.88
C CYS A 555 1.81 -23.20 5.38
N ASP A 556 0.64 -23.03 5.98
CA ASP A 556 0.45 -22.95 7.42
C ASP A 556 -0.11 -24.27 8.01
N TRP A 557 -0.06 -25.38 7.26
CA TRP A 557 -0.59 -26.68 7.72
C TRP A 557 0.35 -27.38 8.72
N ASP A 558 -0.08 -28.50 9.29
CA ASP A 558 0.56 -29.25 10.39
C ASP A 558 1.92 -29.94 10.05
N GLY A 559 2.61 -29.49 8.99
CA GLY A 559 3.99 -29.84 8.67
C GLY A 559 4.22 -31.27 8.15
N LEU A 560 3.30 -32.20 8.36
CA LEU A 560 3.39 -33.60 7.98
C LEU A 560 3.46 -33.79 6.46
N GLN A 561 2.65 -33.05 5.72
CA GLN A 561 2.56 -33.14 4.27
C GLN A 561 3.79 -32.52 3.61
N VAL A 562 4.28 -31.40 4.17
CA VAL A 562 5.51 -30.74 3.71
C VAL A 562 6.72 -31.63 3.95
N SER A 563 6.86 -32.21 5.14
CA SER A 563 7.95 -33.15 5.44
C SER A 563 7.93 -34.38 4.52
N THR A 564 6.75 -34.94 4.23
CA THR A 564 6.59 -36.03 3.25
C THR A 564 7.12 -35.63 1.86
N ALA A 565 6.78 -34.44 1.38
CA ALA A 565 7.25 -33.95 0.09
C ALA A 565 8.78 -33.75 0.08
N LEU A 566 9.33 -33.13 1.14
CA LEU A 566 10.76 -32.83 1.21
C LEU A 566 11.63 -34.09 1.21
N MET A 567 11.15 -35.24 1.70
CA MET A 567 11.88 -36.52 1.63
C MET A 567 12.22 -36.96 0.19
N HIS A 568 11.49 -36.49 -0.81
CA HIS A 568 11.72 -36.84 -2.21
C HIS A 568 12.60 -35.82 -2.96
N CYS A 569 12.98 -34.71 -2.33
CA CYS A 569 13.75 -33.62 -2.93
C CYS A 569 15.26 -33.90 -2.95
N GLN A 570 15.78 -34.48 -4.03
CA GLN A 570 17.21 -34.85 -4.14
C GLN A 570 18.08 -33.78 -4.84
N ASN A 571 17.48 -32.94 -5.68
CA ASN A 571 18.22 -31.97 -6.51
C ASN A 571 17.98 -30.51 -6.14
N VAL A 572 17.17 -30.25 -5.11
CA VAL A 572 16.82 -28.90 -4.68
C VAL A 572 18.07 -28.19 -4.16
N GLU A 573 18.39 -27.05 -4.79
CA GLU A 573 19.47 -26.14 -4.42
C GLU A 573 18.93 -24.92 -3.64
N GLU A 574 17.68 -24.53 -3.90
CA GLU A 574 16.98 -23.46 -3.19
C GLU A 574 15.64 -23.94 -2.62
N LEU A 575 15.48 -23.81 -1.31
CA LEU A 575 14.23 -24.13 -0.60
C LEU A 575 13.73 -22.90 0.13
N THR A 576 12.47 -22.52 -0.11
CA THR A 576 11.77 -21.49 0.66
C THR A 576 10.53 -22.09 1.30
N LEU A 577 10.40 -21.97 2.61
CA LEU A 577 9.22 -22.37 3.37
C LEU A 577 8.63 -21.11 4.01
N SER A 578 7.40 -20.78 3.64
CA SER A 578 6.69 -19.63 4.17
C SER A 578 5.51 -20.11 5.02
N PHE A 579 5.41 -19.58 6.23
CA PHE A 579 4.32 -19.86 7.17
C PHE A 579 3.45 -18.60 7.33
N ASP A 580 2.30 -18.69 8.00
CA ASP A 580 1.40 -17.56 8.23
C ASP A 580 1.04 -17.50 9.73
N GLY A 581 2.05 -17.31 10.58
CA GLY A 581 1.90 -17.05 12.03
C GLY A 581 1.51 -18.22 12.94
N LEU A 582 0.76 -19.23 12.46
CA LEU A 582 -0.04 -20.10 13.35
C LEU A 582 0.39 -21.57 13.47
N VAL A 583 1.46 -22.01 12.81
CA VAL A 583 1.82 -23.43 12.85
C VAL A 583 2.43 -23.76 14.20
N GLN A 584 2.04 -24.87 14.83
CA GLN A 584 2.90 -25.54 15.80
C GLN A 584 3.41 -26.84 15.14
N PHE A 585 4.73 -27.00 14.95
CA PHE A 585 5.32 -28.32 14.65
C PHE A 585 5.23 -29.28 15.86
N THR A 586 4.67 -28.79 16.99
CA THR A 586 4.62 -29.46 18.30
C THR A 586 3.93 -30.82 18.28
N ASP A 587 2.98 -31.07 17.36
CA ASP A 587 2.23 -32.34 17.34
C ASP A 587 2.96 -33.51 16.65
N LEU A 588 4.15 -33.26 16.06
CA LEU A 588 5.06 -34.34 15.65
C LEU A 588 5.72 -35.06 16.84
N ASN A 589 5.69 -34.46 18.03
CA ASN A 589 6.23 -35.05 19.25
C ASN A 589 5.19 -35.86 20.05
N ASN A 590 3.93 -35.88 19.62
CA ASN A 590 2.88 -36.62 20.30
C ASN A 590 2.91 -38.10 19.86
N PRO A 591 3.27 -39.06 20.74
CA PRO A 591 3.35 -40.48 20.38
C PRO A 591 1.99 -41.11 20.06
N SER A 592 0.89 -40.35 20.21
CA SER A 592 -0.46 -40.75 19.83
C SER A 592 -0.83 -40.44 18.37
N SER A 593 -0.04 -39.60 17.68
CA SER A 593 -0.11 -39.36 16.23
C SER A 593 0.58 -40.51 15.50
N GLY A 594 -0.14 -41.62 15.33
CA GLY A 594 0.40 -42.82 14.71
C GLY A 594 1.01 -42.56 13.33
N SER A 595 2.30 -42.90 13.18
CA SER A 595 2.99 -43.33 11.93
C SER A 595 4.18 -42.51 11.42
N PHE A 596 4.52 -41.32 11.94
CA PHE A 596 5.77 -40.67 11.51
C PHE A 596 6.96 -41.15 12.33
N SER A 597 7.56 -42.26 11.88
CA SER A 597 8.93 -42.59 12.26
C SER A 597 9.84 -41.45 11.79
N ARG A 598 10.58 -40.84 12.73
CA ARG A 598 11.59 -39.77 12.57
C ARG A 598 12.55 -40.05 11.40
N SER A 599 12.10 -39.82 10.18
CA SER A 599 12.89 -40.00 8.98
C SER A 599 13.61 -38.69 8.74
N GLU A 600 14.92 -38.70 8.93
CA GLU A 600 15.78 -37.54 8.69
C GLU A 600 15.64 -37.10 7.23
N ILE A 601 15.27 -35.83 7.01
CA ILE A 601 15.10 -35.28 5.67
C ILE A 601 16.46 -34.73 5.21
N VAL A 602 17.10 -35.47 4.31
CA VAL A 602 18.40 -35.08 3.75
C VAL A 602 18.19 -34.36 2.43
N LEU A 603 18.66 -33.11 2.35
CA LEU A 603 18.63 -32.28 1.15
C LEU A 603 20.06 -32.06 0.66
N PRO A 604 20.62 -33.00 -0.13
CA PRO A 604 22.07 -33.13 -0.33
C PRO A 604 22.69 -32.02 -1.18
N LYS A 605 21.89 -31.31 -1.98
CA LYS A 605 22.35 -30.22 -2.85
C LYS A 605 21.91 -28.84 -2.38
N LEU A 606 21.22 -28.75 -1.24
CA LEU A 606 20.64 -27.50 -0.77
C LEU A 606 21.73 -26.48 -0.44
N ARG A 607 21.72 -25.36 -1.15
CA ARG A 607 22.64 -24.22 -0.97
C ARG A 607 21.98 -23.07 -0.24
N THR A 608 20.69 -22.85 -0.47
CA THR A 608 19.95 -21.73 0.11
C THR A 608 18.68 -22.23 0.77
N LEU A 609 18.55 -21.96 2.07
CA LEU A 609 17.35 -22.25 2.85
C LEU A 609 16.75 -20.95 3.35
N ARG A 610 15.47 -20.71 3.04
CA ARG A 610 14.74 -19.51 3.44
C ARG A 610 13.50 -19.89 4.23
N PHE A 611 13.31 -19.25 5.37
CA PHE A 611 12.09 -19.29 6.16
C PHE A 611 11.44 -17.91 6.16
N ARG A 612 10.15 -17.85 5.82
CA ARG A 612 9.36 -16.61 5.85
C ARG A 612 8.23 -16.74 6.87
N SER A 613 8.05 -15.69 7.67
CA SER A 613 7.02 -15.60 8.71
C SER A 613 7.03 -16.81 9.65
N LEU A 614 8.23 -17.25 10.03
CA LEU A 614 8.44 -18.37 10.95
C LEU A 614 8.07 -17.93 12.37
N SER A 615 7.19 -18.66 13.06
CA SER A 615 6.98 -18.42 14.49
C SER A 615 8.24 -18.81 15.30
N PRO A 616 8.68 -18.03 16.30
CA PRO A 616 9.77 -18.40 17.20
C PRO A 616 9.59 -19.77 17.87
N HIS A 617 8.34 -20.23 18.02
CA HIS A 617 8.03 -21.54 18.59
C HIS A 617 8.33 -22.74 17.67
N ASN A 618 8.63 -22.48 16.39
CA ASN A 618 8.75 -23.50 15.34
C ASN A 618 10.18 -23.76 14.89
N LEU A 619 11.15 -23.43 15.74
CA LEU A 619 12.58 -23.66 15.48
C LEU A 619 12.95 -25.16 15.50
N ASP A 620 12.07 -26.02 15.99
CA ASP A 620 12.18 -27.47 15.87
C ASP A 620 12.15 -27.95 14.40
N VAL A 621 11.79 -27.08 13.45
CA VAL A 621 11.98 -27.29 12.00
C VAL A 621 13.41 -27.73 11.64
N PHE A 622 14.39 -27.19 12.35
CA PHE A 622 15.81 -27.53 12.18
C PHE A 622 16.15 -28.95 12.64
N SER A 623 15.31 -29.55 13.48
CA SER A 623 15.54 -30.88 14.07
C SER A 623 15.20 -32.04 13.12
N PHE A 624 14.68 -31.78 11.93
CA PHE A 624 14.39 -32.82 10.93
C PHE A 624 15.06 -32.61 9.58
N LEU A 625 15.67 -31.44 9.32
CA LEU A 625 16.37 -31.12 8.09
C LEU A 625 17.88 -31.36 8.21
N THR A 626 18.50 -31.91 7.17
CA THR A 626 19.95 -32.06 7.05
C THR A 626 20.39 -31.53 5.67
N ALA A 627 21.21 -30.47 5.67
CA ALA A 627 21.64 -29.76 4.46
C ALA A 627 23.17 -29.60 4.43
N PRO A 628 23.92 -30.62 3.95
CA PRO A 628 25.37 -30.72 4.14
C PRO A 628 26.20 -29.71 3.35
N VAL A 629 25.62 -29.10 2.31
CA VAL A 629 26.31 -28.11 1.45
C VAL A 629 25.67 -26.72 1.53
N LEU A 630 24.94 -26.45 2.62
CA LEU A 630 24.27 -25.18 2.84
C LEU A 630 25.28 -24.03 2.82
N ASN A 631 24.92 -22.99 2.07
CA ASN A 631 25.71 -21.78 1.89
C ASN A 631 25.03 -20.56 2.55
N ALA A 632 23.70 -20.45 2.38
CA ALA A 632 22.91 -19.33 2.85
C ALA A 632 21.69 -19.78 3.66
N LEU A 633 21.48 -19.14 4.80
CA LEU A 633 20.27 -19.28 5.63
C LEU A 633 19.64 -17.90 5.82
N ASP A 634 18.36 -17.78 5.46
CA ASP A 634 17.55 -16.56 5.63
C ASP A 634 16.33 -16.90 6.48
N ILE A 635 16.18 -16.23 7.62
CA ILE A 635 15.07 -16.44 8.56
C ILE A 635 14.36 -15.10 8.75
N HIS A 636 13.08 -15.07 8.40
CA HIS A 636 12.17 -13.97 8.72
C HIS A 636 11.11 -14.49 9.67
N PHE A 637 11.05 -13.95 10.89
CA PHE A 637 10.06 -14.37 11.87
C PHE A 637 8.73 -13.61 11.69
N SER A 638 7.61 -14.24 12.05
CA SER A 638 6.33 -13.54 12.23
C SER A 638 6.34 -12.94 13.63
N ILE A 639 6.22 -11.61 13.74
CA ILE A 639 5.97 -10.92 15.01
C ILE A 639 4.65 -10.18 14.81
N GLU A 640 3.54 -10.82 15.19
CA GLU A 640 2.20 -10.28 14.95
C GLU A 640 1.75 -9.36 16.10
N ASP A 641 2.24 -9.55 17.33
CA ASP A 641 1.80 -8.76 18.49
C ASP A 641 2.93 -8.20 19.39
N ALA A 642 2.63 -7.11 20.12
CA ALA A 642 3.52 -6.57 21.16
C ALA A 642 3.68 -7.54 22.36
N GLU A 643 2.71 -8.44 22.58
CA GLU A 643 2.81 -9.53 23.55
C GLU A 643 3.78 -10.63 23.08
N ASP A 644 3.78 -10.98 21.79
CA ASP A 644 4.76 -11.91 21.20
C ASP A 644 6.19 -11.37 21.28
N ARG A 645 6.37 -10.04 21.20
CA ARG A 645 7.67 -9.38 21.45
C ARG A 645 8.16 -9.53 22.90
N LEU A 646 7.25 -9.67 23.86
CA LEU A 646 7.61 -9.86 25.27
C LEU A 646 7.87 -11.34 25.61
N ASP A 647 7.14 -12.28 24.96
CA ASP A 647 7.32 -13.73 25.13
C ASP A 647 8.49 -14.30 24.32
N SER A 648 8.90 -13.63 23.22
CA SER A 648 10.03 -14.05 22.38
C SER A 648 11.39 -14.03 23.10
N GLY A 649 11.51 -13.30 24.22
CA GLY A 649 12.68 -13.30 25.10
C GLY A 649 13.02 -14.64 25.78
N GLN A 650 12.27 -15.71 25.50
CA GLN A 650 12.55 -17.07 26.00
C GLN A 650 13.09 -18.05 24.93
N PHE A 651 13.16 -17.70 23.64
CA PHE A 651 13.54 -18.65 22.59
C PHE A 651 14.99 -18.49 22.10
N ASP A 652 15.84 -19.44 22.51
CA ASP A 652 17.23 -19.52 22.06
C ASP A 652 17.32 -20.08 20.62
N PHE A 653 17.14 -19.20 19.63
CA PHE A 653 17.41 -19.55 18.22
C PHE A 653 18.90 -19.76 17.94
N THR A 654 19.80 -19.26 18.81
CA THR A 654 21.24 -19.44 18.68
C THR A 654 21.64 -20.91 18.78
N GLN A 655 21.18 -21.59 19.82
CA GLN A 655 21.41 -23.01 20.02
C GLN A 655 20.85 -23.82 18.83
N ASN A 656 19.62 -23.53 18.38
CA ASN A 656 18.99 -24.25 17.28
C ASN A 656 19.79 -24.12 15.97
N ILE A 657 20.22 -22.91 15.62
CA ILE A 657 21.02 -22.65 14.41
C ILE A 657 22.40 -23.32 14.51
N HIS A 658 23.07 -23.24 15.68
CA HIS A 658 24.36 -23.90 15.87
C HIS A 658 24.26 -25.43 15.80
N GLU A 659 23.24 -26.02 16.42
CA GLU A 659 23.02 -27.46 16.36
C GLU A 659 22.73 -27.92 14.93
N PHE A 660 21.92 -27.14 14.20
CA PHE A 660 21.64 -27.38 12.79
C PHE A 660 22.90 -27.32 11.92
N ILE A 661 23.68 -26.25 12.01
CA ILE A 661 24.85 -26.03 11.15
C ILE A 661 26.01 -26.96 11.52
N LYS A 662 26.35 -27.06 12.81
CA LYS A 662 27.58 -27.74 13.27
C LYS A 662 27.41 -29.23 13.51
N LYS A 663 26.31 -29.62 14.19
CA LYS A 663 26.13 -31.01 14.62
C LYS A 663 25.40 -31.84 13.57
N ARG A 664 24.28 -31.31 13.07
CA ARG A 664 23.36 -32.03 12.17
C ARG A 664 23.82 -31.96 10.71
N SER A 665 23.80 -30.77 10.12
CA SER A 665 24.18 -30.57 8.72
C SER A 665 25.70 -30.63 8.49
N LYS A 666 26.51 -30.28 9.50
CA LYS A 666 27.97 -30.27 9.44
C LYS A 666 28.49 -29.45 8.24
N CYS A 667 27.86 -28.31 7.99
CA CYS A 667 28.10 -27.46 6.82
C CYS A 667 28.92 -26.19 7.14
N GLU A 668 29.62 -26.16 8.27
CA GLU A 668 30.45 -25.01 8.71
C GLU A 668 31.44 -24.55 7.63
N ASP A 669 31.99 -25.49 6.87
CA ASP A 669 32.96 -25.22 5.81
C ASP A 669 32.33 -24.58 4.56
N THR A 670 31.03 -24.78 4.31
CA THR A 670 30.32 -24.23 3.13
C THR A 670 29.46 -23.03 3.47
N PHE A 671 29.05 -22.88 4.72
CA PHE A 671 28.17 -21.81 5.18
C PHE A 671 28.85 -20.44 5.12
N ARG A 672 28.20 -19.45 4.49
CA ARG A 672 28.75 -18.11 4.25
C ARG A 672 27.79 -16.98 4.56
N SER A 673 26.48 -17.19 4.42
CA SER A 673 25.50 -16.12 4.53
C SER A 673 24.45 -16.44 5.59
N LEU A 674 24.23 -15.50 6.50
CA LEU A 674 23.17 -15.55 7.51
C LEU A 674 22.36 -14.25 7.46
N SER A 675 21.06 -14.37 7.28
CA SER A 675 20.09 -13.27 7.34
C SER A 675 19.05 -13.61 8.40
N ILE A 676 18.88 -12.71 9.37
CA ILE A 676 17.82 -12.80 10.38
C ILE A 676 17.02 -11.49 10.33
N ARG A 677 15.69 -11.63 10.25
CA ARG A 677 14.76 -10.51 10.06
C ARG A 677 13.59 -10.57 11.02
N SER A 678 13.16 -9.40 11.50
CA SER A 678 12.00 -9.24 12.38
C SER A 678 12.10 -10.16 13.58
N ALA A 679 13.16 -10.04 14.37
CA ALA A 679 13.39 -10.89 15.54
C ALA A 679 13.54 -10.04 16.81
N TYR A 680 13.18 -10.61 17.95
CA TYR A 680 13.47 -10.06 19.27
C TYR A 680 14.61 -10.87 19.90
N SER A 681 15.68 -10.21 20.33
CA SER A 681 16.83 -10.89 20.92
C SER A 681 17.67 -9.96 21.80
N THR A 682 18.47 -10.55 22.69
CA THR A 682 19.50 -9.80 23.42
C THR A 682 20.75 -9.61 22.56
N ALA A 683 21.53 -8.56 22.82
CA ALA A 683 22.83 -8.37 22.17
C ALA A 683 23.77 -9.57 22.42
N TRP A 684 23.68 -10.17 23.60
CA TRP A 684 24.49 -11.32 23.98
C TRP A 684 24.20 -12.58 23.14
N GLU A 685 22.92 -12.90 22.90
CA GLU A 685 22.53 -14.04 22.06
C GLU A 685 23.04 -13.89 20.63
N LEU A 686 22.90 -12.72 20.02
CA LEU A 686 23.42 -12.46 18.67
C LEU A 686 24.95 -12.55 18.62
N ILE A 687 25.65 -12.09 19.66
CA ILE A 687 27.11 -12.27 19.78
C ILE A 687 27.44 -13.77 19.83
N GLN A 688 26.76 -14.55 20.67
CA GLN A 688 26.99 -15.99 20.76
C GLN A 688 26.74 -16.69 19.41
N LEU A 689 25.66 -16.33 18.73
CA LEU A 689 25.33 -16.85 17.41
C LEU A 689 26.47 -16.64 16.43
N VAL A 690 26.96 -15.41 16.37
CA VAL A 690 27.98 -14.96 15.42
C VAL A 690 29.37 -15.51 15.77
N GLU A 691 29.77 -15.53 17.05
CA GLU A 691 31.03 -16.15 17.50
C GLU A 691 31.07 -17.64 17.20
N GLY A 692 29.91 -18.30 17.20
CA GLY A 692 29.81 -19.69 16.79
C GLY A 692 30.01 -19.91 15.28
N LEU A 693 29.98 -18.90 14.43
CA LEU A 693 29.95 -19.07 12.97
C LEU A 693 31.09 -18.27 12.27
N PRO A 694 32.37 -18.61 12.52
CA PRO A 694 33.51 -17.82 12.05
C PRO A 694 33.73 -17.83 10.53
N SER A 695 33.03 -18.71 9.79
CA SER A 695 33.13 -18.84 8.33
C SER A 695 32.22 -17.88 7.54
N ILE A 696 31.34 -17.14 8.21
CA ILE A 696 30.40 -16.20 7.58
C ILE A 696 31.17 -15.07 6.86
N THR A 697 30.74 -14.80 5.63
CA THR A 697 31.17 -13.65 4.81
C THR A 697 30.08 -12.59 4.71
N ASN A 698 28.80 -12.97 4.82
CA ASN A 698 27.66 -12.07 4.67
C ASN A 698 26.73 -12.21 5.87
N LEU A 699 26.53 -11.11 6.59
CA LEU A 699 25.65 -11.06 7.76
C LEU A 699 24.64 -9.93 7.60
N THR A 700 23.36 -10.28 7.66
CA THR A 700 22.25 -9.33 7.61
C THR A 700 21.39 -9.47 8.86
N PHE A 701 21.20 -8.38 9.58
CA PHE A 701 20.21 -8.22 10.64
C PHE A 701 19.24 -7.13 10.23
N ALA A 702 17.96 -7.45 10.09
CA ALA A 702 16.94 -6.48 9.68
C ALA A 702 15.79 -6.45 10.69
N ASP A 703 15.33 -5.26 11.11
CA ASP A 703 14.21 -5.11 12.05
C ASP A 703 14.40 -5.99 13.30
N ILE A 704 15.58 -5.89 13.92
CA ILE A 704 15.86 -6.59 15.17
C ILE A 704 15.53 -5.65 16.32
N ASP A 705 14.67 -6.12 17.21
CA ASP A 705 14.32 -5.41 18.44
C ASP A 705 15.14 -5.97 19.62
N TYR A 706 15.62 -5.07 20.47
CA TYR A 706 16.62 -5.39 21.50
C TYR A 706 16.01 -5.24 22.89
N ALA A 707 16.07 -6.33 23.64
CA ALA A 707 15.62 -6.33 25.05
C ALA A 707 16.49 -5.43 25.94
N ASP A 708 17.78 -5.31 25.61
CA ASP A 708 18.78 -4.60 26.39
C ASP A 708 19.34 -3.40 25.60
N ASP A 709 19.74 -2.33 26.30
CA ASP A 709 20.33 -1.11 25.71
C ASP A 709 21.77 -1.32 25.15
N ASP A 710 22.21 -2.56 25.00
CA ASP A 710 23.59 -2.92 24.69
C ASP A 710 23.83 -3.12 23.19
N SER A 711 24.98 -2.63 22.69
CA SER A 711 25.32 -2.73 21.28
C SER A 711 25.68 -4.17 20.87
N ILE A 712 25.02 -4.69 19.83
CA ILE A 712 25.22 -6.03 19.24
C ILE A 712 26.65 -6.43 18.91
N LEU A 713 27.53 -5.46 18.67
CA LEU A 713 28.89 -5.75 18.20
C LEU A 713 29.92 -5.67 19.34
N PHE A 714 29.58 -5.08 20.51
CA PHE A 714 30.48 -5.00 21.66
C PHE A 714 29.74 -4.90 22.99
N TYR A 715 29.46 -6.06 23.58
CA TYR A 715 29.47 -6.15 25.03
C TYR A 715 30.94 -6.23 25.49
N TYR A 716 31.43 -5.27 26.27
CA TYR A 716 32.77 -5.26 26.90
C TYR A 716 34.03 -5.24 25.98
N ASN A 717 34.09 -4.41 24.93
CA ASN A 717 35.33 -4.20 24.14
C ASN A 717 35.96 -5.48 23.53
N ARG A 718 35.19 -6.56 23.33
CA ARG A 718 35.69 -7.76 22.65
C ARG A 718 35.34 -7.72 21.17
N PRO A 719 36.32 -7.76 20.25
CA PRO A 719 36.04 -7.93 18.82
C PRO A 719 35.37 -9.27 18.56
N THR A 720 34.18 -9.23 17.95
CA THR A 720 33.43 -10.40 17.51
C THR A 720 34.26 -11.24 16.54
N GLY A 721 34.23 -12.56 16.75
CA GLY A 721 35.05 -13.56 16.04
C GLY A 721 34.65 -13.83 14.59
N LEU A 722 34.51 -12.79 13.76
CA LEU A 722 34.14 -12.90 12.34
C LEU A 722 35.32 -12.60 11.38
N PRO A 723 36.36 -13.43 11.33
CA PRO A 723 37.58 -13.14 10.59
C PRO A 723 37.40 -13.07 9.06
N ARG A 724 36.28 -13.55 8.52
CA ARG A 724 36.02 -13.63 7.07
C ARG A 724 34.88 -12.73 6.58
N LEU A 725 34.30 -11.91 7.44
CA LEU A 725 33.18 -11.05 7.07
C LEU A 725 33.56 -10.10 5.93
N GLU A 726 32.79 -10.11 4.85
CA GLU A 726 32.93 -9.24 3.69
C GLU A 726 31.82 -8.18 3.64
N THR A 727 30.60 -8.55 4.03
CA THR A 727 29.42 -7.66 4.02
C THR A 727 28.69 -7.74 5.35
N LEU A 728 28.44 -6.57 5.95
CA LEU A 728 27.59 -6.41 7.14
C LEU A 728 26.42 -5.47 6.82
N GLU A 729 25.20 -5.96 6.98
CA GLU A 729 23.98 -5.20 6.78
C GLU A 729 23.18 -5.15 8.08
N LEU A 730 22.96 -3.95 8.59
CA LEU A 730 22.12 -3.66 9.76
C LEU A 730 20.95 -2.81 9.27
N LEU A 731 19.82 -3.44 8.99
CA LEU A 731 18.69 -2.79 8.34
C LEU A 731 17.58 -2.50 9.36
N ASP A 732 16.87 -1.40 9.16
CA ASP A 732 15.69 -1.04 9.95
C ASP A 732 15.93 -1.00 11.47
N VAL A 733 17.01 -0.33 11.89
CA VAL A 733 17.41 -0.21 13.29
C VAL A 733 16.57 0.84 14.01
N SER A 734 15.90 0.47 15.10
CA SER A 734 15.02 1.36 15.89
C SER A 734 15.78 2.44 16.69
N ARG A 735 16.98 2.14 17.23
CA ARG A 735 17.75 3.07 18.10
C ARG A 735 19.17 3.32 17.58
N PRO A 736 19.37 4.11 16.51
CA PRO A 736 20.67 4.23 15.82
C PRO A 736 21.81 4.74 16.70
N ASP A 737 21.55 5.62 17.67
CA ASP A 737 22.56 6.25 18.54
C ASP A 737 23.38 5.23 19.34
N PHE A 738 22.78 4.09 19.70
CA PHE A 738 23.42 3.03 20.49
C PHE A 738 24.36 2.13 19.67
N PHE A 739 24.29 2.17 18.33
CA PHE A 739 25.09 1.28 17.46
C PHE A 739 26.40 1.90 17.00
N PHE A 740 26.46 3.22 16.82
CA PHE A 740 27.58 3.86 16.13
C PHE A 740 28.92 3.66 16.83
N GLN A 741 28.98 3.82 18.16
CA GLN A 741 30.24 3.69 18.89
C GLN A 741 30.75 2.24 18.89
N GLY A 742 29.84 1.26 18.98
CA GLY A 742 30.16 -0.15 18.80
C GLY A 742 30.67 -0.43 17.38
N LEU A 743 29.92 -0.02 16.36
CA LEU A 743 30.25 -0.23 14.96
C LEU A 743 31.61 0.39 14.56
N ILE A 744 31.90 1.60 15.05
CA ILE A 744 33.21 2.25 14.87
C ILE A 744 34.33 1.41 15.49
N ASN A 745 34.11 0.84 16.69
CA ASN A 745 35.09 -0.01 17.34
C ASN A 745 35.30 -1.33 16.58
N PHE A 746 34.24 -1.93 16.01
CA PHE A 746 34.35 -3.10 15.12
C PHE A 746 35.24 -2.81 13.94
N VAL A 747 34.91 -1.77 13.18
CA VAL A 747 35.64 -1.44 11.98
C VAL A 747 37.10 -1.07 12.29
N LYS A 748 37.36 -0.41 13.43
CA LYS A 748 38.73 -0.11 13.89
C LYS A 748 39.51 -1.35 14.33
N SER A 749 38.87 -2.31 15.01
CA SER A 749 39.53 -3.56 15.45
C SER A 749 40.04 -4.41 14.28
N ARG A 750 39.44 -4.19 13.11
CA ARG A 750 39.75 -4.82 11.83
C ARG A 750 40.88 -4.11 11.06
N GLN A 751 41.30 -2.93 11.50
CA GLN A 751 42.40 -2.20 10.87
C GLN A 751 43.76 -2.64 11.43
N PRO A 752 44.81 -2.70 10.59
CA PRO A 752 46.16 -2.91 11.09
C PRO A 752 46.58 -1.73 12.01
N PRO A 753 47.39 -1.99 13.06
CA PRO A 753 47.79 -0.95 13.99
C PRO A 753 48.60 0.16 13.28
N PRO A 754 48.44 1.43 13.69
CA PRO A 754 49.18 2.53 13.09
C PRO A 754 50.70 2.32 13.27
N SER A 755 51.45 2.45 12.18
CA SER A 755 52.92 2.42 12.20
C SER A 755 53.46 3.53 13.12
N LYS A 756 54.44 3.21 13.97
CA LYS A 756 55.04 4.12 14.97
C LYS A 756 55.74 5.35 14.37
N ASP A 757 55.94 5.40 13.05
CA ASP A 757 56.70 6.47 12.37
C ASP A 757 55.84 7.50 11.61
N GLY A 758 54.51 7.53 11.81
CA GLY A 758 53.66 8.59 11.24
C GLY A 758 53.62 8.66 9.70
N LYS A 759 54.25 7.70 9.01
CA LYS A 759 54.13 7.48 7.57
C LYS A 759 53.20 6.30 7.34
N SER A 760 52.01 6.57 6.83
CA SER A 760 51.04 5.58 6.38
C SER A 760 51.58 4.85 5.14
N ALA A 761 52.34 3.78 5.34
CA ALA A 761 52.59 2.79 4.30
C ALA A 761 51.48 1.73 4.40
N PHE A 762 50.41 1.91 3.61
CA PHE A 762 49.41 0.88 3.37
C PHE A 762 50.00 -0.18 2.41
N ASP A 763 50.86 -1.04 2.94
CA ASP A 763 51.40 -2.22 2.22
C ASP A 763 50.77 -3.54 2.71
N ARG A 764 49.72 -3.48 3.54
CA ARG A 764 48.91 -4.65 3.92
C ARG A 764 47.48 -4.46 3.45
N PRO A 765 46.84 -5.50 2.87
CA PRO A 765 45.48 -5.37 2.38
C PRO A 765 44.54 -4.99 3.54
N PRO A 766 43.48 -4.20 3.27
CA PRO A 766 42.40 -4.02 4.23
C PRO A 766 41.85 -5.40 4.62
N ASP A 767 41.26 -5.48 5.82
CA ASP A 767 40.56 -6.68 6.28
C ASP A 767 39.53 -7.17 5.23
N SER A 768 39.02 -8.39 5.39
CA SER A 768 38.04 -8.98 4.47
C SER A 768 36.77 -8.14 4.28
N LEU A 769 36.46 -7.23 5.21
CA LEU A 769 35.26 -6.38 5.19
C LEU A 769 35.33 -5.38 4.02
N LYS A 770 34.39 -5.50 3.09
CA LYS A 770 34.27 -4.68 1.88
C LYS A 770 33.08 -3.72 1.93
N GLN A 771 31.99 -4.12 2.58
CA GLN A 771 30.73 -3.37 2.58
C GLN A 771 30.07 -3.35 3.96
N LEU A 772 29.55 -2.19 4.32
CA LEU A 772 28.77 -1.92 5.52
C LEU A 772 27.52 -1.10 5.14
N VAL A 773 26.34 -1.64 5.41
CA VAL A 773 25.05 -0.96 5.20
C VAL A 773 24.35 -0.81 6.53
N LEU A 774 23.90 0.41 6.85
CA LEU A 774 23.10 0.70 8.04
C LEU A 774 21.87 1.53 7.67
N THR A 775 20.67 1.00 7.92
CA THR A 775 19.43 1.77 7.81
C THR A 775 18.71 1.85 9.15
N TYR A 776 18.05 2.98 9.42
CA TYR A 776 17.41 3.24 10.71
C TYR A 776 16.05 3.94 10.58
N ARG A 777 15.19 3.76 11.58
CA ARG A 777 13.88 4.42 11.69
C ARG A 777 14.05 5.87 12.14
N PRO A 778 13.53 6.86 11.39
CA PRO A 778 13.52 8.24 11.84
C PRO A 778 12.48 8.42 12.96
N GLU A 779 12.85 8.20 14.21
CA GLU A 779 12.01 8.55 15.37
C GLU A 779 12.09 10.06 15.67
N ALA A 780 10.99 10.64 16.18
CA ALA A 780 10.88 12.08 16.48
C ALA A 780 11.96 12.59 17.46
N HIS A 781 12.54 11.71 18.29
CA HIS A 781 13.60 12.03 19.26
C HIS A 781 14.99 12.21 18.61
N VAL A 782 15.23 11.68 17.40
CA VAL A 782 16.52 11.79 16.68
C VAL A 782 16.78 13.23 16.20
N LEU A 783 15.76 14.09 16.15
CA LEU A 783 15.88 15.51 15.80
C LEU A 783 16.65 16.34 16.84
N GLU A 784 16.72 15.91 18.11
CA GLU A 784 17.52 16.60 19.15
C GLU A 784 19.01 16.19 19.13
N HIS A 785 19.36 15.04 18.54
CA HIS A 785 20.73 14.48 18.54
C HIS A 785 21.36 14.39 17.13
N GLY A 786 20.71 14.96 16.11
CA GLY A 786 21.13 14.88 14.70
C GLY A 786 22.56 15.35 14.39
N HIS A 787 23.21 16.09 15.31
CA HIS A 787 24.63 16.43 15.20
C HIS A 787 25.56 15.23 15.44
N ASP A 788 25.23 14.31 16.35
CA ASP A 788 26.06 13.15 16.74
C ASP A 788 25.98 12.02 15.68
N VAL A 789 24.79 11.79 15.12
CA VAL A 789 24.59 10.85 13.99
C VAL A 789 25.41 11.27 12.77
N SER A 790 25.36 12.56 12.40
CA SER A 790 26.12 13.10 11.26
C SER A 790 27.63 12.98 11.45
N GLU A 791 28.14 13.27 12.66
CA GLU A 791 29.55 13.12 12.98
C GLU A 791 30.01 11.65 12.94
N ASN A 792 29.23 10.73 13.48
CA ASN A 792 29.58 9.31 13.50
C ASN A 792 29.51 8.65 12.11
N VAL A 793 28.53 9.03 11.27
CA VAL A 793 28.46 8.61 9.86
C VAL A 793 29.71 9.07 9.12
N GLU A 794 30.12 10.33 9.31
CA GLU A 794 31.32 10.88 8.69
C GLU A 794 32.60 10.18 9.19
N ARG A 795 32.66 9.81 10.47
CA ARG A 795 33.77 9.00 11.04
C ARG A 795 33.84 7.60 10.43
N LEU A 796 32.70 6.97 10.13
CA LEU A 796 32.64 5.67 9.46
C LEU A 796 33.01 5.77 7.97
N ARG A 797 32.56 6.81 7.26
CA ARG A 797 32.95 7.05 5.85
C ARG A 797 34.44 7.33 5.66
N ARG A 798 35.12 7.83 6.70
CA ARG A 798 36.59 8.01 6.70
C ARG A 798 37.38 6.71 6.84
N VAL A 799 36.71 5.57 7.01
CA VAL A 799 37.34 4.24 6.99
C VAL A 799 37.71 3.91 5.55
N TYR A 800 39.00 4.00 5.23
CA TYR A 800 39.53 3.67 3.91
C TYR A 800 39.41 2.15 3.63
N GLY A 801 38.78 1.79 2.51
CA GLY A 801 38.70 0.40 2.01
C GLY A 801 37.38 -0.33 2.23
N VAL A 802 36.38 0.30 2.88
CA VAL A 802 35.02 -0.24 3.08
C VAL A 802 34.00 0.70 2.42
N SER A 803 33.07 0.15 1.63
CA SER A 803 31.89 0.90 1.15
C SER A 803 30.91 1.05 2.30
N VAL A 804 30.54 2.29 2.65
CA VAL A 804 29.70 2.59 3.82
C VAL A 804 28.46 3.34 3.37
N ASP A 805 27.32 2.66 3.41
CA ASP A 805 26.01 3.20 3.05
C ASP A 805 25.16 3.32 4.31
N ILE A 806 24.93 4.57 4.74
CA ILE A 806 24.17 4.87 5.97
C ILE A 806 23.09 5.91 5.65
N GLY A 807 21.84 5.60 5.98
CA GLY A 807 20.73 6.53 5.82
C GLY A 807 19.44 6.08 6.53
N PRO A 808 18.47 6.99 6.72
CA PRO A 808 17.13 6.62 7.16
C PRO A 808 16.49 5.64 6.16
N LEU A 809 15.49 4.84 6.57
CA LEU A 809 14.83 3.81 5.74
C LEU A 809 14.45 4.25 4.31
N SER A 810 14.21 5.54 4.09
CA SER A 810 14.00 6.13 2.75
C SER A 810 15.18 5.96 1.77
N PHE A 811 16.36 5.50 2.23
CA PHE A 811 17.52 5.17 1.39
C PHE A 811 17.53 3.74 0.81
N SER A 812 16.61 2.86 1.22
CA SER A 812 16.68 1.43 0.89
C SER A 812 16.04 1.00 -0.45
N ASN A 813 15.48 1.93 -1.22
CA ASN A 813 14.92 1.69 -2.57
C ASN A 813 15.82 2.22 -3.71
N ALA A 814 17.15 2.27 -3.51
CA ALA A 814 18.11 2.69 -4.53
C ALA A 814 18.93 1.53 -5.10
#